data_AF-A0A7C5ZE42-F1
#
_entry.id   AF-A0A7C5ZE42-F1
#
_cell.length_a   1.000
_cell.length_b   1.000
_cell.length_c   1.000
_cell.angle_alpha   90.00
_cell.angle_beta   90.00
_cell.angle_gamma   90.00
#
_symmetry.space_group_name_H-M   'P 1'
#
loop_
_entity.id
_entity.type
_entity.pdbx_description
1 polymer ?
#
loop_
_entity_poly.entity_id
_entity_poly.type
_entity_poly.pdbx_seq_one_letter_code
_entity_poly.pdbx_strand_id
1 'polypeptide(L)'
;MSTSITPFSHDRQYIPRPTSRPRRNSQRLSRLLASLGSALAATAQIGWAADSTWLGAVDSAWENPANWQGGIVPGNNSGTVGSSTDLAFFTGTPPQTTIAVDANRNVGTLQFGSISLPDGQSTAFTIGSAGVNGGNAIYLSNGGAIHVLSTLEAAGTANEGKQVVINAPMVLTGTTFSFISDAGSSSETRPGLALFGTITAAAGAPTTIIFSAVGGNTGSSRNENQSAITDGPNGAIVTVVKEGPGTWEFNQSDTNPNTYSGDTIINGGILRSSTAGTFNGLGGFSPNSHYIVNAGGTLRNSVVGSEVRRITINTGGSLSVSSSASTTLKIRSNSGPALTLNLVNPANSNDISFSLPITLSGTTANEGGVTLIATPGPGGTGRVSIGATGSAFDMGSVVRVFDIGQGAGVDPGTGNPSYDLRIRGPVTSPAGFIKTGPGWLQFENATQNIGGTIEVREGRLQFNTSGALTGAAPMLISGGDLRINGGHTQTVSALTMTRGSISGANDLSTLAAGNFTFNVSAGDAADVDVILADWSNGSAALVKNGAGVATLGLANSYTGGTTVNAGTLSVRKFSNGTLAVNAGGVAQVRSQAVANDPIGASRLNNVSIASTGRLDLNNNSLILNTASLSTVTGLIKTGLENGGNFDWGGPGIGSNKAAQQNTTAGSFLYGLGVILNDLAQVGGSGPIYTTFAGETLAGNEVLVKFTYFGDADLSGSIDATDYSLIDNGYVNSLSGWINGDFDYSGSIDATDYALIDNAYVNQSGPLAEAMIAEHTKLFGGEYVAALRAVQSGVIPEPASLWLLALVGWSAKRPRRCRS
;
A
#
# COMPACT_ATOMS: atom_id res chain seq x y z
N MET A 1 -6.65 34.96 45.00
CA MET A 1 -5.97 34.73 46.29
C MET A 1 -4.70 33.94 45.94
N SER A 2 -3.47 34.40 46.21
CA SER A 2 -2.87 34.68 47.53
C SER A 2 -2.90 33.42 48.41
N THR A 3 -1.79 32.95 49.00
CA THR A 3 -0.47 33.60 49.30
C THR A 3 0.62 32.50 49.40
N SER A 4 1.87 32.70 48.95
CA SER A 4 3.08 33.01 49.77
C SER A 4 3.28 32.11 51.02
N ILE A 5 4.45 31.63 51.45
CA ILE A 5 5.88 31.85 51.18
C ILE A 5 6.68 30.76 51.98
N THR A 6 8.01 30.81 52.01
CA THR A 6 8.99 29.96 52.78
C THR A 6 8.92 30.21 54.32
N PRO A 7 9.78 29.71 55.29
CA PRO A 7 11.22 29.32 55.18
C PRO A 7 11.82 28.26 56.20
N PHE A 8 13.17 28.11 56.15
CA PHE A 8 14.10 27.36 57.04
C PHE A 8 13.93 25.82 57.15
N SER A 9 14.93 25.00 57.52
CA SER A 9 16.35 24.80 57.14
C SER A 9 17.05 23.97 58.24
N HIS A 10 17.98 23.08 57.89
CA HIS A 10 19.26 22.74 58.57
C HIS A 10 19.94 21.70 57.62
N ASP A 11 21.17 21.87 57.13
CA ASP A 11 22.46 21.58 57.80
C ASP A 11 22.51 20.18 58.45
N ARG A 12 23.52 19.30 58.22
CA ARG A 12 24.74 19.29 57.38
C ARG A 12 25.32 17.83 57.41
N GLN A 13 26.46 17.36 56.85
CA GLN A 13 27.59 17.89 56.06
C GLN A 13 28.34 16.73 55.35
N TYR A 14 28.64 16.81 54.04
CA TYR A 14 29.95 16.33 53.52
C TYR A 14 30.35 16.95 52.17
N ILE A 15 31.48 17.67 52.14
CA ILE A 15 32.18 18.20 50.94
C ILE A 15 33.67 18.36 51.31
N PRO A 16 34.62 18.05 50.42
CA PRO A 16 35.47 19.12 49.85
C PRO A 16 35.66 18.93 48.33
N ARG A 17 35.23 19.85 47.45
CA ARG A 17 35.69 21.23 47.12
C ARG A 17 37.07 21.29 46.42
N PRO A 18 37.19 22.10 45.34
CA PRO A 18 38.40 22.17 44.52
C PRO A 18 39.43 23.20 45.04
N THR A 19 40.66 23.11 44.53
CA THR A 19 41.79 24.00 44.85
C THR A 19 42.24 24.84 43.64
N SER A 20 42.74 26.05 43.87
CA SER A 20 43.46 26.83 42.85
C SER A 20 44.48 27.81 43.47
N ARG A 21 45.56 28.12 42.72
CA ARG A 21 46.55 29.19 42.97
C ARG A 21 47.48 28.98 44.21
N PRO A 22 48.54 29.81 44.43
CA PRO A 22 49.69 30.08 43.53
C PRO A 22 51.06 30.17 44.28
N ARG A 23 52.08 30.79 43.66
CA ARG A 23 53.51 31.04 44.10
C ARG A 23 54.46 29.92 43.66
N ARG A 24 55.75 30.14 43.31
CA ARG A 24 56.62 31.33 43.09
C ARG A 24 57.78 30.87 42.14
N ASN A 25 58.73 31.66 41.62
CA ASN A 25 59.15 33.07 41.79
C ASN A 25 59.73 33.64 40.47
N SER A 26 60.22 34.88 40.46
CA SER A 26 60.79 35.59 39.29
C SER A 26 62.33 35.52 39.15
N GLN A 27 62.86 35.43 37.92
CA GLN A 27 64.09 36.12 37.49
C GLN A 27 64.08 36.45 35.99
N ARG A 28 64.70 37.60 35.64
CA ARG A 28 65.24 37.98 34.32
C ARG A 28 64.25 38.18 33.16
N LEU A 29 63.64 39.36 33.18
CA LEU A 29 63.56 40.20 31.97
C LEU A 29 65.00 40.65 31.55
N SER A 30 65.15 41.19 30.34
CA SER A 30 66.29 42.04 29.91
C SER A 30 67.67 41.41 29.60
N ARG A 31 67.72 40.55 28.55
CA ARG A 31 68.76 40.55 27.48
C ARG A 31 68.04 40.06 26.21
N LEU A 32 67.71 40.85 25.18
CA LEU A 32 68.40 41.93 24.43
C LEU A 32 69.46 41.38 23.44
N LEU A 33 69.09 41.44 22.14
CA LEU A 33 69.93 41.46 20.92
C LEU A 33 71.03 40.38 20.74
N ALA A 34 70.80 39.43 19.80
CA ALA A 34 71.78 39.02 18.75
C ALA A 34 71.30 37.82 17.88
N SER A 35 70.42 38.00 16.90
CA SER A 35 70.22 37.03 15.78
C SER A 35 69.35 37.56 14.61
N LEU A 36 69.41 38.85 14.28
CA LEU A 36 68.85 39.38 13.03
C LEU A 36 69.92 39.29 11.92
N GLY A 37 69.74 38.36 10.97
CA GLY A 37 70.68 38.15 9.86
C GLY A 37 70.09 37.33 8.72
N SER A 38 69.90 37.97 7.56
CA SER A 38 69.71 37.37 6.23
C SER A 38 68.68 36.24 6.08
N ALA A 39 67.39 36.61 6.01
CA ALA A 39 66.36 35.87 5.28
C ALA A 39 65.27 36.82 4.70
N LEU A 40 65.70 37.92 4.07
CA LEU A 40 64.85 38.66 3.13
C LEU A 40 64.79 37.85 1.81
N ALA A 41 63.66 37.73 1.12
CA ALA A 41 62.30 38.09 1.52
C ALA A 41 61.28 37.17 0.86
N ALA A 42 60.30 36.73 1.65
CA ALA A 42 59.01 36.28 1.14
C ALA A 42 57.95 37.18 1.78
N THR A 43 57.79 38.39 1.23
CA THR A 43 56.64 39.23 1.58
C THR A 43 55.39 38.47 1.20
N ALA A 44 54.60 38.07 2.19
CA ALA A 44 53.17 37.90 1.99
C ALA A 44 52.62 39.27 1.59
N GLN A 45 52.63 39.56 0.30
CA GLN A 45 51.76 40.61 -0.22
C GLN A 45 50.36 40.21 0.20
N ILE A 46 49.72 41.06 1.00
CA ILE A 46 48.26 41.11 1.00
C ILE A 46 47.93 41.57 -0.43
N GLY A 47 47.67 40.59 -1.29
CA GLY A 47 47.32 40.82 -2.68
C GLY A 47 46.09 41.69 -2.69
N TRP A 48 46.23 42.91 -3.19
CA TRP A 48 45.09 43.62 -3.73
C TRP A 48 44.61 42.74 -4.88
N ALA A 49 43.33 42.36 -4.87
CA ALA A 49 42.79 41.46 -5.88
C ALA A 49 43.12 42.03 -7.27
N ALA A 50 43.59 41.16 -8.17
CA ALA A 50 44.08 41.53 -9.50
C ALA A 50 42.92 41.84 -10.47
N ASP A 51 41.88 42.50 -9.96
CA ASP A 51 40.62 42.76 -10.62
C ASP A 51 40.83 43.67 -11.83
N SER A 52 40.40 43.23 -13.01
CA SER A 52 40.65 43.96 -14.25
C SER A 52 39.62 43.69 -15.33
N THR A 53 39.49 44.65 -16.23
CA THR A 53 38.60 44.60 -17.39
C THR A 53 39.36 44.13 -18.63
N TRP A 54 38.81 43.15 -19.34
CA TRP A 54 39.33 42.69 -20.62
C TRP A 54 39.12 43.76 -21.71
N LEU A 55 40.22 44.21 -22.30
CA LEU A 55 40.27 45.14 -23.43
C LEU A 55 40.46 44.41 -24.77
N GLY A 56 41.06 43.21 -24.78
CA GLY A 56 41.29 42.40 -25.98
C GLY A 56 42.00 43.15 -27.10
N ALA A 57 42.99 43.97 -26.74
CA ALA A 57 43.53 45.01 -27.61
C ALA A 57 44.63 44.55 -28.59
N VAL A 58 45.27 43.39 -28.34
CA VAL A 58 46.39 42.88 -29.14
C VAL A 58 46.07 41.50 -29.71
N ASP A 59 45.67 40.56 -28.86
CA ASP A 59 45.45 39.16 -29.20
C ASP A 59 44.44 38.50 -28.24
N SER A 60 44.25 37.19 -28.37
CA SER A 60 43.33 36.41 -27.54
C SER A 60 43.95 35.87 -26.24
N ALA A 61 45.24 36.12 -25.96
CA ALA A 61 45.95 35.49 -24.85
C ALA A 61 45.55 36.11 -23.50
N TRP A 62 45.12 35.29 -22.54
CA TRP A 62 44.76 35.75 -21.20
C TRP A 62 45.98 36.34 -20.48
N GLU A 63 47.15 35.72 -20.63
CA GLU A 63 48.38 36.09 -19.95
C GLU A 63 49.02 37.40 -20.43
N ASN A 64 48.60 37.93 -21.60
CA ASN A 64 49.17 39.15 -22.18
C ASN A 64 48.62 40.40 -21.46
N PRO A 65 49.47 41.18 -20.72
CA PRO A 65 49.01 42.35 -19.98
C PRO A 65 48.39 43.44 -20.85
N ALA A 66 48.76 43.53 -22.14
CA ALA A 66 48.21 44.54 -23.05
C ALA A 66 46.72 44.32 -23.37
N ASN A 67 46.19 43.12 -23.12
CA ASN A 67 44.76 42.84 -23.27
C ASN A 67 43.93 43.23 -22.05
N TRP A 68 44.52 43.76 -20.98
CA TRP A 68 43.83 44.09 -19.72
C TRP A 68 43.99 45.55 -19.29
N GLN A 69 42.96 46.07 -18.61
CA GLN A 69 42.98 47.43 -18.10
C GLN A 69 44.13 47.65 -17.11
N GLY A 70 44.92 48.70 -17.35
CA GLY A 70 46.08 49.05 -16.52
C GLY A 70 47.25 48.05 -16.57
N GLY A 71 47.22 47.02 -17.43
CA GLY A 71 48.22 45.96 -17.45
C GLY A 71 48.08 44.92 -16.33
N ILE A 72 46.95 44.92 -15.60
CA ILE A 72 46.68 43.98 -14.50
C ILE A 72 46.00 42.74 -15.08
N VAL A 73 46.66 41.58 -15.04
CA VAL A 73 46.10 40.29 -15.48
C VAL A 73 45.39 39.61 -14.30
N PRO A 74 44.07 39.34 -14.34
CA PRO A 74 43.36 38.67 -13.26
C PRO A 74 43.75 37.20 -13.10
N GLY A 75 43.81 36.76 -11.84
CA GLY A 75 44.19 35.40 -11.49
C GLY A 75 45.70 35.15 -11.57
N ASN A 76 46.08 33.90 -11.36
CA ASN A 76 47.48 33.45 -11.38
C ASN A 76 47.59 32.02 -11.93
N ASN A 77 48.80 31.52 -12.16
CA ASN A 77 49.04 30.23 -12.84
C ASN A 77 49.21 29.02 -11.89
N SER A 78 48.55 29.01 -10.73
CA SER A 78 48.72 27.96 -9.71
C SER A 78 47.73 26.78 -9.80
N GLY A 79 46.77 26.81 -10.72
CA GLY A 79 45.91 25.66 -11.01
C GLY A 79 45.09 25.19 -9.81
N THR A 80 45.20 23.90 -9.46
CA THR A 80 44.48 23.29 -8.34
C THR A 80 44.91 23.77 -6.95
N VAL A 81 46.11 24.34 -6.79
CA VAL A 81 46.62 24.81 -5.49
C VAL A 81 46.41 26.32 -5.27
N GLY A 82 45.67 26.97 -6.17
CA GLY A 82 45.39 28.39 -6.12
C GLY A 82 44.17 28.77 -5.29
N SER A 83 44.24 29.98 -4.73
CA SER A 83 43.18 30.63 -3.93
C SER A 83 42.94 32.07 -4.38
N SER A 84 43.04 32.33 -5.70
CA SER A 84 42.69 33.63 -6.29
C SER A 84 41.26 34.05 -5.92
N THR A 85 41.13 35.26 -5.39
CA THR A 85 39.85 35.95 -5.21
C THR A 85 39.53 36.89 -6.37
N ASP A 86 40.37 36.91 -7.41
CA ASP A 86 40.42 37.98 -8.42
C ASP A 86 39.22 37.93 -9.38
N LEU A 87 38.81 39.11 -9.83
CA LEU A 87 37.72 39.32 -10.77
C LEU A 87 38.23 39.55 -12.21
N ALA A 88 37.90 38.63 -13.11
CA ALA A 88 38.02 38.85 -14.55
C ALA A 88 36.70 39.43 -15.09
N PHE A 89 36.70 40.72 -15.43
CA PHE A 89 35.51 41.41 -15.93
C PHE A 89 35.55 41.58 -17.46
N PHE A 90 34.48 41.17 -18.14
CA PHE A 90 34.36 41.16 -19.60
C PHE A 90 33.15 42.01 -20.02
N THR A 91 33.39 43.14 -20.71
CA THR A 91 32.33 44.10 -21.05
C THR A 91 32.66 44.90 -22.30
N GLY A 92 31.69 45.62 -22.85
CA GLY A 92 31.88 46.50 -24.01
C GLY A 92 31.90 45.74 -25.33
N THR A 93 32.78 46.15 -26.25
CA THR A 93 32.94 45.54 -27.58
C THR A 93 34.43 45.48 -27.95
N PRO A 94 35.25 44.69 -27.21
CA PRO A 94 36.68 44.58 -27.47
C PRO A 94 36.95 43.91 -28.83
N PRO A 95 38.10 44.19 -29.49
CA PRO A 95 38.45 43.56 -30.76
C PRO A 95 38.54 42.03 -30.70
N GLN A 96 38.91 41.49 -29.53
CA GLN A 96 39.02 40.05 -29.28
C GLN A 96 37.96 39.60 -28.26
N THR A 97 36.98 38.81 -28.73
CA THR A 97 35.90 38.24 -27.90
C THR A 97 36.08 36.75 -27.62
N THR A 98 37.10 36.10 -28.20
CA THR A 98 37.53 34.74 -27.83
C THR A 98 38.83 34.85 -27.04
N ILE A 99 38.84 34.30 -25.82
CA ILE A 99 39.98 34.37 -24.90
C ILE A 99 40.57 32.97 -24.74
N ALA A 100 41.83 32.82 -25.15
CA ALA A 100 42.63 31.63 -24.92
C ALA A 100 43.04 31.60 -23.44
N VAL A 101 42.46 30.66 -22.68
CA VAL A 101 42.88 30.38 -21.31
C VAL A 101 44.28 29.77 -21.33
N ASP A 102 45.17 30.31 -20.51
CA ASP A 102 46.54 29.86 -20.35
C ASP A 102 46.69 28.74 -19.31
N ALA A 103 47.85 28.06 -19.32
CA ALA A 103 48.05 26.87 -18.49
C ALA A 103 47.97 27.19 -17.00
N ASN A 104 47.11 26.45 -16.28
CA ASN A 104 46.89 26.56 -14.83
C ASN A 104 46.26 27.89 -14.35
N ARG A 105 45.54 28.62 -15.22
CA ARG A 105 44.82 29.86 -14.86
C ARG A 105 43.80 29.64 -13.73
N ASN A 106 44.16 30.10 -12.53
CA ASN A 106 43.36 30.12 -11.31
C ASN A 106 42.83 31.53 -11.07
N VAL A 107 41.51 31.67 -10.92
CA VAL A 107 40.79 32.95 -10.78
C VAL A 107 39.64 32.81 -9.78
N GLY A 108 39.23 33.90 -9.15
CA GLY A 108 38.04 33.92 -8.30
C GLY A 108 36.76 33.87 -9.12
N THR A 109 36.50 34.94 -9.87
CA THR A 109 35.22 35.17 -10.56
C THR A 109 35.39 35.59 -12.02
N LEU A 110 34.54 35.06 -12.89
CA LEU A 110 34.29 35.57 -14.24
C LEU A 110 33.00 36.38 -14.22
N GLN A 111 33.02 37.63 -14.68
CA GLN A 111 31.82 38.46 -14.72
C GLN A 111 31.66 39.15 -16.09
N PHE A 112 30.44 39.12 -16.62
CA PHE A 112 30.11 39.58 -17.97
C PHE A 112 29.11 40.74 -17.87
N GLY A 113 29.53 41.91 -18.33
CA GLY A 113 28.80 43.18 -18.24
C GLY A 113 27.93 43.47 -19.46
N SER A 114 27.82 44.76 -19.80
CA SER A 114 27.08 45.23 -20.97
C SER A 114 27.89 45.05 -22.25
N ILE A 115 27.42 44.17 -23.15
CA ILE A 115 28.11 43.78 -24.39
C ILE A 115 27.22 44.09 -25.59
N SER A 116 27.64 45.02 -26.44
CA SER A 116 26.86 45.49 -27.59
C SER A 116 27.28 44.78 -28.88
N LEU A 117 26.94 43.49 -29.01
CA LEU A 117 27.27 42.73 -30.22
C LEU A 117 26.65 43.34 -31.49
N PRO A 118 27.41 43.47 -32.59
CA PRO A 118 26.88 43.82 -33.91
C PRO A 118 25.75 42.89 -34.39
N ASP A 119 24.96 43.38 -35.34
CA ASP A 119 23.94 42.57 -36.00
C ASP A 119 24.56 41.34 -36.68
N GLY A 120 23.93 40.18 -36.50
CA GLY A 120 24.40 38.90 -37.07
C GLY A 120 25.44 38.13 -36.25
N GLN A 121 25.90 38.60 -35.09
CA GLN A 121 26.75 37.81 -34.19
C GLN A 121 25.98 37.14 -33.05
N SER A 122 26.26 35.85 -32.84
CA SER A 122 25.57 34.97 -31.88
C SER A 122 26.33 34.70 -30.57
N THR A 123 27.58 35.13 -30.43
CA THR A 123 28.41 34.86 -29.24
C THR A 123 29.05 36.14 -28.71
N ALA A 124 28.93 36.37 -27.39
CA ALA A 124 29.28 37.61 -26.71
C ALA A 124 30.74 37.60 -26.24
N PHE A 125 31.11 36.54 -25.52
CA PHE A 125 32.48 36.14 -25.25
C PHE A 125 32.58 34.61 -25.31
N THR A 126 33.75 34.10 -25.70
CA THR A 126 34.10 32.68 -25.61
C THR A 126 35.34 32.53 -24.74
N ILE A 127 35.23 31.83 -23.61
CA ILE A 127 36.36 31.49 -22.75
C ILE A 127 36.84 30.08 -23.13
N GLY A 128 38.08 29.98 -23.62
CA GLY A 128 38.64 28.76 -24.21
C GLY A 128 38.66 28.77 -25.74
N SER A 129 39.22 27.71 -26.31
CA SER A 129 39.26 27.45 -27.76
C SER A 129 37.88 26.99 -28.26
N ALA A 130 37.68 26.91 -29.58
CA ALA A 130 36.41 26.43 -30.14
C ALA A 130 36.16 24.93 -29.84
N GLY A 131 34.96 24.60 -29.36
CA GLY A 131 34.47 23.22 -29.14
C GLY A 131 34.31 22.83 -27.68
N VAL A 132 33.65 21.69 -27.43
CA VAL A 132 33.53 21.07 -26.10
C VAL A 132 34.91 20.79 -25.54
N ASN A 133 35.17 21.21 -24.29
CA ASN A 133 36.50 21.13 -23.66
C ASN A 133 37.63 21.82 -24.44
N GLY A 134 37.32 22.88 -25.19
CA GLY A 134 38.30 23.62 -25.99
C GLY A 134 39.26 24.47 -25.14
N GLY A 135 40.56 24.14 -25.17
CA GLY A 135 41.64 24.93 -24.57
C GLY A 135 42.15 24.39 -23.23
N ASN A 136 42.93 25.20 -22.50
CA ASN A 136 43.38 24.83 -21.15
C ASN A 136 42.22 24.91 -20.15
N ALA A 137 42.32 24.12 -19.07
CA ALA A 137 41.36 24.19 -17.98
C ALA A 137 41.50 25.50 -17.18
N ILE A 138 40.36 26.10 -16.83
CA ILE A 138 40.28 27.23 -15.91
C ILE A 138 39.91 26.74 -14.50
N TYR A 139 40.59 27.27 -13.50
CA TYR A 139 40.45 26.86 -12.11
C TYR A 139 39.70 27.97 -11.35
N LEU A 140 38.44 27.73 -11.01
CA LEU A 140 37.66 28.66 -10.19
C LEU A 140 37.96 28.38 -8.72
N SER A 141 38.28 29.41 -7.94
CA SER A 141 38.76 29.28 -6.57
C SER A 141 38.01 30.15 -5.56
N ASN A 142 38.25 29.91 -4.26
CA ASN A 142 37.69 30.66 -3.13
C ASN A 142 36.15 30.81 -3.17
N GLY A 143 35.46 29.90 -3.85
CA GLY A 143 34.00 29.90 -3.99
C GLY A 143 33.42 31.03 -4.84
N GLY A 144 34.17 31.54 -5.83
CA GLY A 144 33.70 32.58 -6.75
C GLY A 144 32.65 32.11 -7.78
N ALA A 145 32.48 32.90 -8.84
CA ALA A 145 31.32 32.79 -9.72
C ALA A 145 31.63 32.85 -11.23
N ILE A 146 30.64 32.46 -12.04
CA ILE A 146 30.50 32.88 -13.43
C ILE A 146 29.18 33.66 -13.51
N HIS A 147 29.23 34.98 -13.73
CA HIS A 147 28.07 35.86 -13.56
C HIS A 147 27.81 36.72 -14.80
N VAL A 148 26.68 36.49 -15.47
CA VAL A 148 26.20 37.33 -16.57
C VAL A 148 25.20 38.36 -16.03
N LEU A 149 25.53 39.65 -16.15
CA LEU A 149 24.77 40.76 -15.55
C LEU A 149 23.49 41.12 -16.31
N SER A 150 22.51 41.64 -15.56
CA SER A 150 21.23 42.13 -16.09
C SER A 150 21.33 43.36 -17.00
N THR A 151 22.48 44.02 -17.09
CA THR A 151 22.74 45.17 -17.98
C THR A 151 23.15 44.77 -19.40
N LEU A 152 23.16 43.47 -19.70
CA LEU A 152 23.51 42.93 -21.00
C LEU A 152 22.34 43.08 -21.99
N GLU A 153 22.24 44.25 -22.61
CA GLU A 153 21.26 44.58 -23.64
C GLU A 153 21.86 44.45 -25.05
N ALA A 154 21.07 43.95 -25.98
CA ALA A 154 21.47 43.78 -27.36
C ALA A 154 21.13 45.01 -28.19
N ALA A 155 22.12 45.54 -28.91
CA ALA A 155 21.84 46.34 -30.10
C ALA A 155 21.16 45.46 -31.17
N GLY A 156 20.19 46.04 -31.88
CA GLY A 156 19.45 45.39 -32.97
C GLY A 156 18.07 44.84 -32.57
N THR A 157 17.15 44.81 -33.54
CA THR A 157 15.80 44.23 -33.38
C THR A 157 15.74 42.73 -33.68
N ALA A 158 16.80 42.14 -34.23
CA ALA A 158 16.91 40.73 -34.59
C ALA A 158 17.74 39.95 -33.54
N ASN A 159 17.10 39.52 -32.45
CA ASN A 159 17.77 39.00 -31.25
C ASN A 159 17.99 37.48 -31.23
N GLU A 160 18.44 36.93 -32.36
CA GLU A 160 18.86 35.53 -32.45
C GLU A 160 20.28 35.32 -31.89
N GLY A 161 20.59 34.10 -31.46
CA GLY A 161 21.95 33.68 -31.11
C GLY A 161 22.47 34.12 -29.75
N LYS A 162 22.78 35.42 -29.58
CA LYS A 162 23.62 36.04 -28.53
C LYS A 162 23.68 35.22 -27.21
N GLN A 163 24.87 34.72 -26.84
CA GLN A 163 25.19 33.95 -25.61
C GLN A 163 26.63 34.21 -25.11
N VAL A 164 26.90 34.09 -23.81
CA VAL A 164 28.26 33.94 -23.24
C VAL A 164 28.63 32.45 -23.23
N VAL A 165 29.83 32.09 -23.71
CA VAL A 165 30.24 30.70 -23.94
C VAL A 165 31.49 30.35 -23.14
N ILE A 166 31.45 29.25 -22.38
CA ILE A 166 32.60 28.70 -21.65
C ILE A 166 32.96 27.32 -22.23
N ASN A 167 33.95 27.28 -23.11
CA ASN A 167 34.48 26.06 -23.73
C ASN A 167 35.60 25.41 -22.92
N ALA A 168 36.39 26.22 -22.21
CA ALA A 168 37.47 25.77 -21.34
C ALA A 168 36.92 24.81 -20.25
N PRO A 169 37.55 23.64 -20.02
CA PRO A 169 37.21 22.77 -18.89
C PRO A 169 37.31 23.54 -17.56
N MET A 170 36.43 23.26 -16.60
CA MET A 170 36.36 23.95 -15.32
C MET A 170 36.73 23.02 -14.17
N VAL A 171 37.68 23.45 -13.34
CA VAL A 171 38.05 22.75 -12.10
C VAL A 171 37.73 23.63 -10.89
N LEU A 172 36.88 23.11 -9.99
CA LEU A 172 36.34 23.86 -8.87
C LEU A 172 37.16 23.63 -7.59
N THR A 173 37.88 24.66 -7.16
CA THR A 173 38.82 24.64 -6.02
C THR A 173 38.23 25.34 -4.79
N GLY A 174 37.19 24.73 -4.20
CA GLY A 174 36.43 25.29 -3.08
C GLY A 174 35.14 24.52 -2.81
N THR A 175 34.31 24.99 -1.87
CA THR A 175 33.11 24.25 -1.42
C THR A 175 31.80 24.69 -2.08
N THR A 176 31.73 25.90 -2.65
CA THR A 176 30.48 26.47 -3.18
C THR A 176 30.81 27.45 -4.31
N PHE A 177 30.26 27.25 -5.51
CA PHE A 177 30.45 28.12 -6.67
C PHE A 177 29.10 28.51 -7.27
N SER A 178 29.00 29.69 -7.90
CA SER A 178 27.73 30.20 -8.45
C SER A 178 27.82 30.52 -9.94
N PHE A 179 26.96 29.90 -10.76
CA PHE A 179 26.80 30.19 -12.19
C PHE A 179 25.46 30.92 -12.38
N ILE A 180 25.52 32.23 -12.60
CA ILE A 180 24.39 33.17 -12.47
C ILE A 180 24.14 33.86 -13.80
N SER A 181 22.86 33.91 -14.21
CA SER A 181 22.41 34.63 -15.41
C SER A 181 21.24 35.57 -15.08
N ASP A 182 21.58 36.83 -14.77
CA ASP A 182 20.61 37.89 -14.50
C ASP A 182 20.15 38.60 -15.81
N ALA A 183 20.81 38.28 -16.92
CA ALA A 183 20.35 38.64 -18.26
C ALA A 183 19.06 37.86 -18.59
N GLY A 184 17.92 38.54 -18.49
CA GLY A 184 16.62 37.91 -18.67
C GLY A 184 15.55 38.87 -19.19
N SER A 185 14.66 38.34 -20.02
CA SER A 185 13.32 38.86 -20.29
C SER A 185 12.38 37.65 -20.45
N SER A 186 11.07 37.87 -20.48
CA SER A 186 10.10 36.80 -20.76
C SER A 186 10.10 36.35 -22.23
N SER A 187 10.70 37.13 -23.13
CA SER A 187 10.99 36.72 -24.51
C SER A 187 12.44 36.23 -24.66
N GLU A 188 12.67 35.35 -25.63
CA GLU A 188 13.95 34.70 -25.95
C GLU A 188 14.99 35.65 -26.58
N THR A 189 14.82 36.96 -26.37
CA THR A 189 15.54 38.07 -27.02
C THR A 189 16.78 38.53 -26.26
N ARG A 190 17.15 37.87 -25.15
CA ARG A 190 18.29 38.23 -24.32
C ARG A 190 19.28 37.08 -24.17
N PRO A 191 20.59 37.38 -24.05
CA PRO A 191 21.62 36.36 -23.97
C PRO A 191 21.67 35.66 -22.62
N GLY A 192 22.03 34.38 -22.65
CA GLY A 192 22.28 33.56 -21.46
C GLY A 192 23.72 33.03 -21.41
N LEU A 193 23.96 32.12 -20.47
CA LEU A 193 25.27 31.47 -20.23
C LEU A 193 25.27 30.02 -20.72
N ALA A 194 26.16 29.68 -21.65
CA ALA A 194 26.32 28.33 -22.20
C ALA A 194 27.66 27.70 -21.81
N LEU A 195 27.61 26.53 -21.17
CA LEU A 195 28.77 25.80 -20.65
C LEU A 195 29.05 24.56 -21.49
N PHE A 196 30.21 24.53 -22.14
CA PHE A 196 30.73 23.43 -22.97
C PHE A 196 32.00 22.80 -22.39
N GLY A 197 32.62 23.43 -21.39
CA GLY A 197 33.66 22.82 -20.55
C GLY A 197 33.06 21.84 -19.53
N THR A 198 33.67 20.66 -19.38
CA THR A 198 33.39 19.71 -18.30
C THR A 198 33.70 20.35 -16.96
N ILE A 199 32.81 20.20 -15.97
CA ILE A 199 32.91 20.82 -14.66
C ILE A 199 33.25 19.73 -13.63
N THR A 200 34.45 19.80 -13.05
CA THR A 200 34.98 18.79 -12.12
C THR A 200 35.32 19.44 -10.78
N ALA A 201 35.00 18.81 -9.65
CA ALA A 201 35.54 19.25 -8.36
C ALA A 201 37.05 18.94 -8.26
N ALA A 202 37.80 19.81 -7.59
CA ALA A 202 39.18 19.51 -7.23
C ALA A 202 39.24 18.38 -6.18
N ALA A 203 40.43 17.81 -5.96
CA ALA A 203 40.63 16.81 -4.92
C ALA A 203 40.36 17.39 -3.53
N GLY A 204 39.46 16.78 -2.74
CA GLY A 204 39.24 17.17 -1.34
C GLY A 204 37.77 17.19 -0.91
N ALA A 205 37.29 18.36 -0.48
CA ALA A 205 36.00 18.54 0.17
C ALA A 205 34.81 18.51 -0.81
N PRO A 206 33.58 18.22 -0.34
CA PRO A 206 32.37 18.33 -1.15
C PRO A 206 32.21 19.74 -1.75
N THR A 207 31.77 19.79 -3.00
CA THR A 207 31.61 21.02 -3.79
C THR A 207 30.15 21.22 -4.17
N THR A 208 29.61 22.41 -3.98
CA THR A 208 28.25 22.79 -4.38
C THR A 208 28.30 23.72 -5.59
N ILE A 209 27.50 23.46 -6.61
CA ILE A 209 27.36 24.34 -7.78
C ILE A 209 25.95 24.92 -7.82
N ILE A 210 25.83 26.23 -7.63
CA ILE A 210 24.57 26.97 -7.63
C ILE A 210 24.32 27.54 -9.03
N PHE A 211 23.39 26.94 -9.77
CA PHE A 211 22.90 27.46 -11.04
C PHE A 211 21.72 28.40 -10.78
N SER A 212 21.85 29.69 -11.09
CA SER A 212 20.81 30.70 -10.91
C SER A 212 20.48 31.41 -12.22
N ALA A 213 19.22 31.74 -12.44
CA ALA A 213 18.78 32.53 -13.59
C ALA A 213 17.51 33.34 -13.27
N VAL A 214 17.38 34.51 -13.90
CA VAL A 214 16.18 35.36 -13.82
C VAL A 214 15.26 35.18 -15.03
N GLY A 215 15.81 34.77 -16.19
CA GLY A 215 15.08 34.63 -17.46
C GLY A 215 14.89 33.19 -17.97
N GLY A 216 14.27 33.09 -19.14
CA GLY A 216 13.92 31.83 -19.81
C GLY A 216 12.44 31.46 -19.64
N ASN A 217 11.90 30.75 -20.62
CA ASN A 217 10.50 30.30 -20.63
C ASN A 217 10.44 28.76 -20.52
N THR A 218 9.31 28.15 -20.91
CA THR A 218 9.11 26.69 -20.94
C THR A 218 9.54 26.04 -22.26
N GLY A 219 9.90 26.78 -23.30
CA GLY A 219 10.45 26.28 -24.56
C GLY A 219 11.98 26.24 -24.58
N SER A 220 12.62 27.32 -24.12
CA SER A 220 14.08 27.47 -24.01
C SER A 220 14.48 28.51 -22.95
N SER A 221 15.76 28.55 -22.58
CA SER A 221 16.33 29.54 -21.64
C SER A 221 17.59 30.26 -22.12
N ARG A 222 18.33 29.70 -23.09
CA ARG A 222 19.72 30.05 -23.43
C ARG A 222 20.72 29.98 -22.24
N ASN A 223 20.31 29.47 -21.08
CA ASN A 223 21.15 29.16 -19.93
C ASN A 223 21.34 27.64 -19.88
N GLU A 224 22.49 27.19 -20.38
CA GLU A 224 22.69 25.81 -20.83
C GLU A 224 23.99 25.24 -20.29
N ASN A 225 23.95 23.96 -19.93
CA ASN A 225 25.12 23.15 -19.71
C ASN A 225 25.06 21.94 -20.66
N GLN A 226 26.06 21.83 -21.53
CA GLN A 226 26.15 20.83 -22.59
C GLN A 226 27.34 19.87 -22.40
N SER A 227 28.10 20.00 -21.29
CA SER A 227 29.19 19.09 -20.94
C SER A 227 29.06 18.54 -19.50
N ALA A 228 29.68 17.38 -19.24
CA ALA A 228 29.53 16.65 -17.98
C ALA A 228 29.91 17.48 -16.75
N ILE A 229 29.08 17.39 -15.71
CA ILE A 229 29.43 17.65 -14.31
C ILE A 229 29.86 16.31 -13.69
N THR A 230 31.04 16.28 -13.08
CA THR A 230 31.65 15.06 -12.53
C THR A 230 32.13 15.28 -11.09
N ASP A 231 32.06 14.22 -10.28
CA ASP A 231 32.69 14.23 -8.95
C ASP A 231 34.22 14.34 -9.08
N GLY A 232 34.85 14.98 -8.10
CA GLY A 232 36.30 15.13 -8.03
C GLY A 232 37.02 13.89 -7.48
N PRO A 233 38.33 13.76 -7.77
CA PRO A 233 39.14 12.66 -7.25
C PRO A 233 39.20 12.66 -5.71
N ASN A 234 39.54 11.49 -5.15
CA ASN A 234 39.57 11.23 -3.70
C ASN A 234 38.21 11.36 -2.96
N GLY A 235 37.09 11.31 -3.69
CA GLY A 235 35.74 11.32 -3.11
C GLY A 235 35.16 12.72 -2.90
N ALA A 236 35.60 13.72 -3.66
CA ALA A 236 35.04 15.06 -3.64
C ALA A 236 33.69 15.10 -4.36
N ILE A 237 32.61 14.83 -3.63
CA ILE A 237 31.24 14.78 -4.15
C ILE A 237 30.77 16.17 -4.62
N VAL A 238 30.17 16.24 -5.81
CA VAL A 238 29.50 17.44 -6.33
C VAL A 238 28.00 17.40 -6.06
N THR A 239 27.50 18.43 -5.36
CA THR A 239 26.08 18.75 -5.18
C THR A 239 25.69 19.84 -6.18
N VAL A 240 24.51 19.74 -6.79
CA VAL A 240 23.98 20.77 -7.72
C VAL A 240 22.76 21.43 -7.10
N VAL A 241 22.70 22.76 -7.10
CA VAL A 241 21.55 23.52 -6.63
C VAL A 241 21.02 24.41 -7.76
N LYS A 242 19.71 24.40 -8.00
CA LYS A 242 19.02 25.27 -8.95
C LYS A 242 18.22 26.34 -8.19
N GLU A 243 18.64 27.58 -8.34
CA GLU A 243 18.08 28.78 -7.73
C GLU A 243 17.45 29.73 -8.76
N GLY A 244 16.69 30.71 -8.28
CA GLY A 244 16.09 31.76 -9.10
C GLY A 244 14.90 31.30 -9.97
N PRO A 245 14.05 32.23 -10.44
CA PRO A 245 12.81 31.91 -11.14
C PRO A 245 13.02 31.36 -12.56
N GLY A 246 14.18 31.60 -13.17
CA GLY A 246 14.47 31.24 -14.56
C GLY A 246 14.67 29.74 -14.81
N THR A 247 14.87 29.41 -16.09
CA THR A 247 15.13 28.04 -16.56
C THR A 247 16.63 27.83 -16.76
N TRP A 248 17.14 26.66 -16.36
CA TRP A 248 18.46 26.14 -16.73
C TRP A 248 18.30 24.79 -17.43
N GLU A 249 19.04 24.57 -18.51
CA GLU A 249 18.97 23.34 -19.31
C GLU A 249 20.27 22.54 -19.23
N PHE A 250 20.17 21.29 -18.84
CA PHE A 250 21.25 20.31 -18.83
C PHE A 250 21.02 19.40 -20.04
N ASN A 251 21.67 19.73 -21.15
CA ASN A 251 21.44 19.15 -22.47
C ASN A 251 22.50 18.11 -22.87
N GLN A 252 23.34 17.66 -21.94
CA GLN A 252 24.45 16.70 -22.14
C GLN A 252 24.03 15.42 -22.90
N SER A 253 24.93 14.90 -23.74
CA SER A 253 24.74 13.62 -24.42
C SER A 253 24.96 12.41 -23.50
N ASP A 254 24.35 11.28 -23.86
CA ASP A 254 24.70 9.94 -23.33
C ASP A 254 26.18 9.56 -23.46
N THR A 255 26.90 10.15 -24.43
CA THR A 255 28.35 9.98 -24.62
C THR A 255 29.22 10.85 -23.71
N ASN A 256 28.66 11.88 -23.07
CA ASN A 256 29.36 12.76 -22.11
C ASN A 256 28.41 13.16 -20.95
N PRO A 257 27.88 12.17 -20.19
CA PRO A 257 26.79 12.39 -19.26
C PRO A 257 27.27 13.01 -17.94
N ASN A 258 26.34 13.65 -17.22
CA ASN A 258 26.54 14.01 -15.82
C ASN A 258 26.72 12.75 -14.96
N THR A 259 27.74 12.70 -14.11
CA THR A 259 28.06 11.52 -13.28
C THR A 259 28.16 11.80 -11.78
N TYR A 260 28.06 13.06 -11.36
CA TYR A 260 28.14 13.47 -9.95
C TYR A 260 27.14 12.72 -9.05
N SER A 261 27.56 12.36 -7.84
CA SER A 261 26.81 11.51 -6.90
C SER A 261 26.12 12.25 -5.76
N GLY A 262 26.38 13.56 -5.61
CA GLY A 262 25.66 14.43 -4.69
C GLY A 262 24.25 14.75 -5.18
N ASP A 263 23.48 15.41 -4.32
CA ASP A 263 22.07 15.67 -4.58
C ASP A 263 21.88 16.81 -5.59
N THR A 264 20.76 16.79 -6.31
CA THR A 264 20.32 17.89 -7.19
C THR A 264 19.11 18.58 -6.59
N ILE A 265 19.36 19.67 -5.87
CA ILE A 265 18.32 20.44 -5.15
C ILE A 265 17.75 21.52 -6.06
N ILE A 266 16.42 21.61 -6.19
CA ILE A 266 15.75 22.59 -7.06
C ILE A 266 14.85 23.45 -6.18
N ASN A 267 15.31 24.66 -5.86
CA ASN A 267 14.65 25.62 -4.97
C ASN A 267 13.79 26.66 -5.70
N GLY A 268 14.01 26.85 -7.01
CA GLY A 268 13.19 27.76 -7.82
C GLY A 268 13.33 27.53 -9.31
N GLY A 269 12.31 27.94 -10.07
CA GLY A 269 12.32 27.90 -11.53
C GLY A 269 12.37 26.48 -12.09
N ILE A 270 13.01 26.30 -13.25
CA ILE A 270 13.03 25.01 -13.96
C ILE A 270 14.46 24.50 -14.13
N LEU A 271 14.72 23.24 -13.76
CA LEU A 271 15.86 22.46 -14.26
C LEU A 271 15.35 21.49 -15.33
N ARG A 272 15.83 21.64 -16.57
CA ARG A 272 15.35 20.89 -17.74
C ARG A 272 16.44 19.98 -18.30
N SER A 273 16.06 18.79 -18.77
CA SER A 273 16.84 18.01 -19.75
C SER A 273 16.15 18.12 -21.10
N SER A 274 16.92 18.33 -22.17
CA SER A 274 16.39 18.60 -23.52
C SER A 274 17.36 18.23 -24.63
N THR A 275 16.82 18.02 -25.83
CA THR A 275 17.60 17.99 -27.07
C THR A 275 17.99 19.42 -27.47
N ALA A 276 19.29 19.66 -27.70
CA ALA A 276 19.79 20.94 -28.20
C ALA A 276 20.93 20.70 -29.20
N GLY A 277 20.84 21.30 -30.40
CA GLY A 277 21.85 21.11 -31.45
C GLY A 277 22.12 19.63 -31.76
N THR A 278 23.37 19.20 -31.56
CA THR A 278 23.83 17.82 -31.73
C THR A 278 23.61 16.92 -30.51
N PHE A 279 23.16 17.47 -29.38
CA PHE A 279 23.05 16.73 -28.12
C PHE A 279 21.63 16.19 -27.89
N ASN A 280 21.55 14.95 -27.39
CA ASN A 280 20.29 14.24 -27.16
C ASN A 280 19.69 14.44 -25.76
N GLY A 281 20.36 15.17 -24.86
CA GLY A 281 19.91 15.46 -23.48
C GLY A 281 19.84 14.26 -22.53
N LEU A 282 20.17 13.04 -23.00
CA LEU A 282 20.02 11.81 -22.22
C LEU A 282 20.97 11.75 -21.01
N GLY A 283 22.16 12.32 -21.16
CA GLY A 283 23.14 12.50 -20.08
C GLY A 283 22.89 13.74 -19.22
N GLY A 284 21.84 14.51 -19.51
CA GLY A 284 21.50 15.76 -18.85
C GLY A 284 21.17 15.61 -17.36
N PHE A 285 20.63 14.46 -16.97
CA PHE A 285 20.43 14.12 -15.56
C PHE A 285 21.45 13.09 -15.09
N SER A 286 21.94 13.24 -13.85
CA SER A 286 22.90 12.29 -13.28
C SER A 286 22.15 11.05 -12.78
N PRO A 287 22.47 9.83 -13.26
CA PRO A 287 21.88 8.59 -12.75
C PRO A 287 22.34 8.26 -11.33
N ASN A 288 23.32 9.01 -10.80
CA ASN A 288 23.86 8.86 -9.44
C ASN A 288 23.24 9.85 -8.43
N SER A 289 22.66 10.97 -8.90
CA SER A 289 22.09 12.02 -8.04
C SER A 289 20.68 11.68 -7.53
N HIS A 290 20.38 12.10 -6.29
CA HIS A 290 19.01 12.21 -5.79
C HIS A 290 18.49 13.64 -6.04
N TYR A 291 17.42 13.75 -6.81
CA TYR A 291 16.80 15.02 -7.16
C TYR A 291 15.78 15.41 -6.08
N ILE A 292 15.93 16.59 -5.48
CA ILE A 292 15.07 17.12 -4.41
C ILE A 292 14.39 18.38 -4.93
N VAL A 293 13.09 18.31 -5.20
CA VAL A 293 12.31 19.42 -5.76
C VAL A 293 11.54 20.11 -4.64
N ASN A 294 11.87 21.37 -4.38
CA ASN A 294 11.27 22.20 -3.33
C ASN A 294 10.21 23.18 -3.89
N ALA A 295 9.54 23.91 -3.00
CA ALA A 295 8.46 24.82 -3.34
C ALA A 295 8.86 25.86 -4.42
N GLY A 296 8.16 25.87 -5.56
CA GLY A 296 8.47 26.75 -6.70
C GLY A 296 9.59 26.23 -7.62
N GLY A 297 10.23 25.10 -7.28
CA GLY A 297 11.13 24.36 -8.15
C GLY A 297 10.39 23.38 -9.07
N THR A 298 10.90 23.20 -10.28
CA THR A 298 10.39 22.23 -11.27
C THR A 298 11.53 21.39 -11.84
N LEU A 299 11.45 20.07 -11.70
CA LEU A 299 12.23 19.14 -12.52
C LEU A 299 11.47 18.85 -13.82
N ARG A 300 12.15 18.92 -14.96
CA ARG A 300 11.51 18.71 -16.27
C ARG A 300 12.31 17.87 -17.25
N ASN A 301 11.79 16.68 -17.56
CA ASN A 301 12.36 15.84 -18.60
C ASN A 301 11.76 16.19 -19.98
N SER A 302 12.57 16.53 -20.98
CA SER A 302 12.08 16.76 -22.36
C SER A 302 12.56 15.69 -23.35
N VAL A 303 13.15 14.59 -22.86
CA VAL A 303 13.79 13.54 -23.68
C VAL A 303 13.26 12.15 -23.31
N VAL A 304 13.63 11.13 -24.09
CA VAL A 304 13.11 9.76 -23.92
C VAL A 304 14.15 8.86 -23.25
N GLY A 305 13.96 8.56 -21.97
CA GLY A 305 14.76 7.57 -21.25
C GLY A 305 16.04 8.09 -20.60
N SER A 306 16.11 9.40 -20.31
CA SER A 306 17.02 9.98 -19.29
C SER A 306 16.79 9.32 -17.92
N GLU A 307 17.77 9.42 -17.02
CA GLU A 307 17.76 8.67 -15.76
C GLU A 307 18.26 9.49 -14.56
N VAL A 308 17.68 9.21 -13.39
CA VAL A 308 18.07 9.74 -12.07
C VAL A 308 18.12 8.62 -11.05
N ARG A 309 18.84 8.76 -9.92
CA ARG A 309 18.87 7.72 -8.86
C ARG A 309 17.54 7.64 -8.11
N ARG A 310 17.07 8.79 -7.62
CA ARG A 310 15.83 8.98 -6.84
C ARG A 310 15.27 10.37 -7.07
N ILE A 311 13.98 10.56 -6.80
CA ILE A 311 13.32 11.86 -6.75
C ILE A 311 12.59 12.01 -5.41
N THR A 312 12.77 13.14 -4.72
CA THR A 312 11.85 13.63 -3.70
C THR A 312 11.18 14.90 -4.21
N ILE A 313 9.85 14.94 -4.17
CA ILE A 313 9.06 16.15 -4.42
C ILE A 313 8.48 16.60 -3.08
N ASN A 314 8.91 17.75 -2.59
CA ASN A 314 8.36 18.37 -1.39
C ASN A 314 7.15 19.27 -1.76
N THR A 315 6.30 19.60 -0.79
CA THR A 315 5.11 20.45 -0.98
C THR A 315 5.42 21.71 -1.80
N GLY A 316 4.71 21.86 -2.92
CA GLY A 316 4.87 23.00 -3.87
C GLY A 316 5.95 22.82 -4.94
N GLY A 317 6.71 21.71 -4.94
CA GLY A 317 7.59 21.32 -6.04
C GLY A 317 6.84 20.62 -7.17
N SER A 318 7.42 20.61 -8.37
CA SER A 318 6.78 20.09 -9.59
C SER A 318 7.67 19.12 -10.39
N LEU A 319 7.05 18.12 -11.01
CA LEU A 319 7.67 17.18 -11.94
C LEU A 319 6.86 17.15 -13.25
N SER A 320 7.52 17.46 -14.36
CA SER A 320 6.86 17.76 -15.64
C SER A 320 7.65 17.27 -16.86
N VAL A 321 7.05 17.38 -18.05
CA VAL A 321 7.70 17.03 -19.33
C VAL A 321 7.38 17.99 -20.48
N SER A 322 7.93 17.74 -21.67
CA SER A 322 7.48 18.32 -22.95
C SER A 322 6.33 17.54 -23.59
N SER A 323 6.27 16.20 -23.45
CA SER A 323 5.23 15.35 -24.08
C SER A 323 4.83 14.17 -23.19
N SER A 324 3.64 14.22 -22.59
CA SER A 324 3.11 13.18 -21.69
C SER A 324 2.83 11.82 -22.36
N ALA A 325 2.99 11.73 -23.68
CA ALA A 325 2.81 10.51 -24.48
C ALA A 325 4.13 9.88 -24.97
N SER A 326 5.28 10.55 -24.86
CA SER A 326 6.54 10.06 -25.43
C SER A 326 7.80 10.23 -24.58
N THR A 327 7.88 11.21 -23.67
CA THR A 327 9.11 11.46 -22.88
C THR A 327 9.08 10.75 -21.52
N THR A 328 9.60 9.52 -21.48
CA THR A 328 9.73 8.72 -20.25
C THR A 328 10.96 9.13 -19.42
N LEU A 329 10.79 9.26 -18.11
CA LEU A 329 11.90 9.41 -17.14
C LEU A 329 12.15 8.08 -16.42
N LYS A 330 13.42 7.64 -16.35
CA LYS A 330 13.83 6.46 -15.56
C LYS A 330 14.29 6.89 -14.17
N ILE A 331 13.94 6.11 -13.15
CA ILE A 331 14.38 6.33 -11.77
C ILE A 331 15.01 5.04 -11.24
N ARG A 332 16.34 5.04 -11.05
CA ARG A 332 17.14 3.86 -10.72
C ARG A 332 17.48 3.77 -9.23
N SER A 333 16.61 3.11 -8.46
CA SER A 333 16.85 2.90 -7.03
C SER A 333 16.99 1.42 -6.66
N ASN A 334 18.08 1.11 -5.97
CA ASN A 334 18.40 -0.20 -5.40
C ASN A 334 18.24 -0.25 -3.87
N SER A 335 17.80 0.86 -3.25
CA SER A 335 17.58 0.98 -1.80
C SER A 335 16.71 2.20 -1.50
N GLY A 336 15.70 2.05 -0.65
CA GLY A 336 14.67 3.07 -0.43
C GLY A 336 13.78 3.33 -1.65
N PRO A 337 12.75 4.18 -1.51
CA PRO A 337 11.86 4.55 -2.62
C PRO A 337 12.63 5.18 -3.78
N ALA A 338 12.15 4.94 -5.00
CA ALA A 338 12.60 5.65 -6.19
C ALA A 338 11.97 7.04 -6.24
N LEU A 339 10.65 7.14 -5.96
CA LEU A 339 9.90 8.38 -5.91
C LEU A 339 9.32 8.60 -4.50
N THR A 340 9.69 9.70 -3.86
CA THR A 340 9.10 10.16 -2.60
C THR A 340 8.26 11.41 -2.86
N LEU A 341 6.98 11.35 -2.52
CA LEU A 341 6.05 12.47 -2.58
C LEU A 341 5.85 12.97 -1.14
N ASN A 342 6.63 13.97 -0.74
CA ASN A 342 6.62 14.54 0.61
C ASN A 342 5.67 15.74 0.66
N LEU A 343 4.38 15.45 0.67
CA LEU A 343 3.31 16.42 0.45
C LEU A 343 2.60 16.75 1.77
N VAL A 344 3.38 17.18 2.76
CA VAL A 344 2.90 17.61 4.08
C VAL A 344 2.25 19.01 3.99
N ASN A 345 1.05 19.14 4.53
CA ASN A 345 0.28 20.40 4.62
C ASN A 345 0.05 21.22 3.31
N PRO A 346 -0.25 20.63 2.13
CA PRO A 346 -0.79 21.37 1.01
C PRO A 346 -2.28 21.68 1.29
N ALA A 347 -2.57 22.92 1.70
CA ALA A 347 -3.93 23.37 2.00
C ALA A 347 -4.78 23.57 0.72
N ASN A 348 -5.09 22.49 -0.01
CA ASN A 348 -5.90 22.51 -1.22
C ASN A 348 -6.81 21.28 -1.39
N SER A 349 -8.00 21.51 -1.95
CA SER A 349 -8.96 20.47 -2.37
C SER A 349 -8.68 19.92 -3.78
N ASN A 350 -7.59 20.39 -4.40
CA ASN A 350 -7.21 20.11 -5.78
C ASN A 350 -6.29 18.89 -5.89
N ASP A 351 -6.24 18.28 -7.07
CA ASP A 351 -5.49 17.06 -7.35
C ASP A 351 -4.04 17.36 -7.78
N ILE A 352 -3.08 17.06 -6.90
CA ILE A 352 -1.65 17.32 -7.08
C ILE A 352 -1.11 16.37 -8.15
N SER A 353 -0.90 16.89 -9.37
CA SER A 353 -0.68 16.09 -10.58
C SER A 353 0.76 16.14 -11.09
N PHE A 354 1.38 14.97 -11.29
CA PHE A 354 2.74 14.80 -11.84
C PHE A 354 2.68 14.15 -13.23
N SER A 355 2.81 14.95 -14.29
CA SER A 355 2.25 14.63 -15.61
C SER A 355 3.23 13.96 -16.59
N LEU A 356 3.77 12.77 -16.28
CA LEU A 356 4.70 12.06 -17.17
C LEU A 356 4.64 10.52 -17.10
N PRO A 357 5.11 9.81 -18.14
CA PRO A 357 5.49 8.40 -18.07
C PRO A 357 6.74 8.20 -17.20
N ILE A 358 6.75 7.15 -16.37
CA ILE A 358 7.84 6.82 -15.44
C ILE A 358 8.23 5.34 -15.60
N THR A 359 9.53 5.05 -15.56
CA THR A 359 10.07 3.69 -15.43
C THR A 359 10.90 3.55 -14.16
N LEU A 360 10.50 2.66 -13.25
CA LEU A 360 11.23 2.33 -12.04
C LEU A 360 12.28 1.25 -12.33
N SER A 361 13.56 1.64 -12.40
CA SER A 361 14.68 0.72 -12.63
C SER A 361 15.46 0.46 -11.32
N GLY A 362 16.31 -0.57 -11.34
CA GLY A 362 17.00 -1.08 -10.15
C GLY A 362 16.59 -2.52 -9.84
N THR A 363 17.49 -3.25 -9.18
CA THR A 363 17.54 -4.73 -9.14
C THR A 363 17.25 -5.35 -7.78
N THR A 364 17.12 -4.55 -6.71
CA THR A 364 16.79 -5.04 -5.37
C THR A 364 15.27 -5.15 -5.22
N ALA A 365 14.76 -6.35 -4.91
CA ALA A 365 13.34 -6.55 -4.64
C ALA A 365 12.90 -5.84 -3.35
N ASN A 366 11.65 -5.39 -3.32
CA ASN A 366 11.01 -4.54 -2.31
C ASN A 366 11.55 -3.09 -2.24
N GLU A 367 12.59 -2.76 -3.00
CA GLU A 367 13.19 -1.42 -3.05
C GLU A 367 12.82 -0.67 -4.34
N GLY A 368 13.07 0.63 -4.38
CA GLY A 368 12.86 1.46 -5.56
C GLY A 368 11.39 1.63 -5.97
N GLY A 369 10.48 1.56 -5.00
CA GLY A 369 9.06 1.83 -5.19
C GLY A 369 8.67 3.30 -5.03
N VAL A 370 7.45 3.55 -4.55
CA VAL A 370 6.90 4.90 -4.36
C VAL A 370 6.41 5.08 -2.92
N THR A 371 6.78 6.19 -2.30
CA THR A 371 6.28 6.58 -0.96
C THR A 371 5.50 7.89 -1.06
N LEU A 372 4.29 7.93 -0.51
CA LEU A 372 3.54 9.18 -0.26
C LEU A 372 3.57 9.48 1.23
N ILE A 373 4.26 10.56 1.61
CA ILE A 373 4.19 11.13 2.97
C ILE A 373 3.09 12.18 2.95
N ALA A 374 2.05 11.94 3.74
CA ALA A 374 0.82 12.73 3.77
C ALA A 374 0.44 13.12 5.21
N THR A 375 -0.34 14.19 5.33
CA THR A 375 -0.95 14.68 6.57
C THR A 375 -2.39 14.16 6.65
N PRO A 376 -2.77 13.38 7.67
CA PRO A 376 -4.10 12.79 7.77
C PRO A 376 -5.17 13.78 8.29
N GLY A 377 -6.41 13.59 7.84
CA GLY A 377 -7.60 14.26 8.39
C GLY A 377 -7.91 15.66 7.83
N PRO A 378 -8.99 16.33 8.29
CA PRO A 378 -9.51 17.55 7.67
C PRO A 378 -8.47 18.67 7.54
N GLY A 379 -8.25 19.16 6.31
CA GLY A 379 -7.21 20.14 5.98
C GLY A 379 -5.81 19.54 5.74
N GLY A 380 -5.68 18.21 5.82
CA GLY A 380 -4.48 17.46 5.46
C GLY A 380 -4.22 17.38 3.95
N THR A 381 -3.41 16.41 3.53
CA THR A 381 -2.93 16.31 2.14
C THR A 381 -4.06 15.99 1.18
N GLY A 382 -4.24 16.84 0.15
CA GLY A 382 -5.17 16.59 -0.95
C GLY A 382 -4.82 15.36 -1.81
N ARG A 383 -5.68 15.06 -2.78
CA ARG A 383 -5.45 13.99 -3.77
C ARG A 383 -4.12 14.15 -4.49
N VAL A 384 -3.49 13.04 -4.83
CA VAL A 384 -2.26 12.99 -5.62
C VAL A 384 -2.44 12.08 -6.84
N SER A 385 -2.00 12.54 -8.01
CA SER A 385 -2.11 11.80 -9.27
C SER A 385 -0.79 11.75 -10.06
N ILE A 386 -0.42 10.57 -10.55
CA ILE A 386 0.74 10.36 -11.42
C ILE A 386 0.29 10.00 -12.83
N GLY A 387 0.84 10.69 -13.82
CA GLY A 387 0.60 10.50 -15.25
C GLY A 387 -0.73 11.03 -15.75
N ALA A 388 -0.96 10.86 -17.05
CA ALA A 388 -2.27 10.95 -17.69
C ALA A 388 -2.67 9.59 -18.28
N THR A 389 -3.86 9.48 -18.88
CA THR A 389 -4.42 8.21 -19.40
C THR A 389 -3.49 7.45 -20.36
N GLY A 390 -2.66 8.15 -21.14
CA GLY A 390 -1.65 7.54 -22.03
C GLY A 390 -0.23 7.45 -21.47
N SER A 391 0.01 7.92 -20.24
CA SER A 391 1.36 7.98 -19.65
C SER A 391 1.69 6.69 -18.90
N ALA A 392 2.36 5.75 -19.57
CA ALA A 392 2.70 4.45 -18.98
C ALA A 392 3.54 4.57 -17.70
N PHE A 393 3.26 3.70 -16.73
CA PHE A 393 4.02 3.57 -15.49
C PHE A 393 4.60 2.15 -15.40
N ASP A 394 5.89 2.01 -15.69
CA ASP A 394 6.60 0.73 -15.66
C ASP A 394 7.30 0.55 -14.31
N MET A 395 7.02 -0.57 -13.64
CA MET A 395 7.58 -0.89 -12.33
C MET A 395 8.93 -1.63 -12.42
N GLY A 396 9.34 -2.06 -13.61
CA GLY A 396 10.54 -2.84 -13.85
C GLY A 396 10.42 -4.30 -13.43
N SER A 397 11.56 -4.99 -13.36
CA SER A 397 11.66 -6.46 -13.26
C SER A 397 11.63 -7.03 -11.83
N VAL A 398 11.38 -6.23 -10.79
CA VAL A 398 11.38 -6.66 -9.39
C VAL A 398 10.18 -6.11 -8.62
N VAL A 399 9.75 -6.82 -7.57
CA VAL A 399 8.66 -6.38 -6.69
C VAL A 399 9.00 -4.99 -6.13
N ARG A 400 8.07 -4.04 -6.23
CA ARG A 400 8.19 -2.70 -5.63
C ARG A 400 7.18 -2.53 -4.49
N VAL A 401 7.51 -1.67 -3.53
CA VAL A 401 6.58 -1.25 -2.47
C VAL A 401 5.93 0.09 -2.83
N PHE A 402 4.61 0.16 -2.76
CA PHE A 402 3.83 1.39 -2.67
C PHE A 402 3.47 1.62 -1.20
N ASP A 403 4.20 2.53 -0.55
CA ASP A 403 3.94 2.95 0.84
C ASP A 403 3.15 4.26 0.84
N ILE A 404 1.84 4.16 1.06
CA ILE A 404 0.91 5.27 0.85
C ILE A 404 0.39 5.75 2.20
N GLY A 405 0.87 6.91 2.65
CA GLY A 405 0.30 7.64 3.77
C GLY A 405 -1.12 8.11 3.47
N GLN A 406 -1.94 8.19 4.51
CA GLN A 406 -3.31 8.70 4.43
C GLN A 406 -3.30 10.24 4.42
N GLY A 407 -3.95 10.84 3.43
CA GLY A 407 -4.17 12.28 3.32
C GLY A 407 -5.43 12.73 4.05
N ALA A 408 -6.08 13.77 3.53
CA ALA A 408 -7.17 14.46 4.21
C ALA A 408 -8.39 13.59 4.57
N GLY A 409 -8.52 12.42 3.93
CA GLY A 409 -9.67 11.54 4.03
C GLY A 409 -10.86 12.05 3.20
N VAL A 410 -11.99 11.34 3.31
CA VAL A 410 -13.26 11.83 2.77
C VAL A 410 -13.74 13.02 3.59
N ASP A 411 -13.94 14.17 2.95
CA ASP A 411 -14.73 15.26 3.51
C ASP A 411 -16.18 14.76 3.74
N PRO A 412 -16.67 14.72 5.00
CA PRO A 412 -17.99 14.16 5.32
C PRO A 412 -19.17 14.91 4.67
N GLY A 413 -18.96 16.10 4.09
CA GLY A 413 -20.03 16.92 3.51
C GLY A 413 -20.18 16.88 1.98
N THR A 414 -19.19 16.41 1.21
CA THR A 414 -19.13 16.70 -0.25
C THR A 414 -18.98 15.50 -1.18
N GLY A 415 -18.80 14.28 -0.66
CA GLY A 415 -18.93 13.04 -1.45
C GLY A 415 -17.74 12.63 -2.32
N ASN A 416 -16.59 13.30 -2.25
CA ASN A 416 -15.31 12.82 -2.79
C ASN A 416 -14.14 13.61 -2.15
N PRO A 417 -12.98 13.00 -1.82
CA PRO A 417 -12.20 12.15 -2.72
C PRO A 417 -12.19 10.63 -2.41
N SER A 418 -11.86 9.83 -3.44
CA SER A 418 -11.84 8.36 -3.42
C SER A 418 -10.45 7.77 -3.72
N TYR A 419 -9.38 8.43 -3.28
CA TYR A 419 -7.99 7.94 -3.24
C TYR A 419 -7.08 8.96 -2.55
N ASP A 420 -5.93 8.50 -2.07
CA ASP A 420 -4.81 9.36 -1.65
C ASP A 420 -3.80 9.49 -2.80
N LEU A 421 -3.36 8.36 -3.36
CA LEU A 421 -2.54 8.29 -4.58
C LEU A 421 -3.27 7.58 -5.71
N ARG A 422 -3.22 8.16 -6.91
CA ARG A 422 -3.74 7.57 -8.16
C ARG A 422 -2.67 7.50 -9.23
N ILE A 423 -2.60 6.38 -9.95
CA ILE A 423 -1.83 6.26 -11.20
C ILE A 423 -2.82 6.19 -12.37
N ARG A 424 -2.66 7.12 -13.31
CA ARG A 424 -3.67 7.42 -14.35
C ARG A 424 -3.49 6.66 -15.66
N GLY A 425 -2.26 6.28 -15.98
CA GLY A 425 -1.91 5.52 -17.18
C GLY A 425 -1.92 4.01 -16.98
N PRO A 426 -1.59 3.23 -18.02
CA PRO A 426 -1.45 1.78 -17.91
C PRO A 426 -0.19 1.44 -17.10
N VAL A 427 -0.29 0.46 -16.20
CA VAL A 427 0.82 -0.04 -15.40
C VAL A 427 1.35 -1.36 -15.94
N THR A 428 2.66 -1.53 -15.92
CA THR A 428 3.34 -2.79 -16.21
C THR A 428 4.14 -3.22 -14.98
N SER A 429 3.93 -4.45 -14.50
CA SER A 429 4.80 -5.09 -13.50
C SER A 429 4.86 -6.61 -13.68
N PRO A 430 5.90 -7.14 -14.34
CA PRO A 430 6.13 -8.57 -14.46
C PRO A 430 6.32 -9.26 -13.11
N ALA A 431 6.84 -8.55 -12.10
CA ALA A 431 7.17 -9.10 -10.79
C ALA A 431 6.06 -8.92 -9.72
N GLY A 432 5.06 -8.07 -9.97
CA GLY A 432 4.04 -7.73 -8.97
C GLY A 432 4.42 -6.53 -8.09
N PHE A 433 3.69 -6.31 -7.00
CA PHE A 433 3.94 -5.20 -6.07
C PHE A 433 3.31 -5.42 -4.70
N ILE A 434 3.78 -4.66 -3.71
CA ILE A 434 3.24 -4.62 -2.34
C ILE A 434 2.59 -3.25 -2.11
N LYS A 435 1.35 -3.21 -1.62
CA LYS A 435 0.69 -2.02 -1.07
C LYS A 435 0.77 -2.05 0.45
N THR A 436 1.35 -1.00 1.04
CA THR A 436 1.42 -0.77 2.50
C THR A 436 1.12 0.71 2.80
N GLY A 437 1.11 1.10 4.08
CA GLY A 437 0.67 2.42 4.54
C GLY A 437 -0.87 2.53 4.60
N PRO A 438 -1.44 3.36 5.48
CA PRO A 438 -2.89 3.41 5.73
C PRO A 438 -3.73 4.00 4.58
N GLY A 439 -3.10 4.73 3.66
CA GLY A 439 -3.77 5.41 2.55
C GLY A 439 -4.22 4.50 1.40
N TRP A 440 -4.90 5.10 0.44
CA TRP A 440 -5.56 4.46 -0.69
C TRP A 440 -4.79 4.67 -1.99
N LEU A 441 -4.33 3.57 -2.61
CA LEU A 441 -3.79 3.51 -3.97
C LEU A 441 -4.89 3.15 -4.99
N GLN A 442 -5.06 3.96 -6.03
CA GLN A 442 -5.97 3.68 -7.15
C GLN A 442 -5.24 3.58 -8.48
N PHE A 443 -5.59 2.58 -9.29
CA PHE A 443 -5.23 2.49 -10.70
C PHE A 443 -6.45 2.83 -11.57
N GLU A 444 -6.34 3.87 -12.42
CA GLU A 444 -7.47 4.41 -13.19
C GLU A 444 -7.66 3.74 -14.56
N ASN A 445 -6.57 3.33 -15.21
CA ASN A 445 -6.59 2.88 -16.60
C ASN A 445 -7.22 1.48 -16.75
N ALA A 446 -7.82 1.23 -17.92
CA ALA A 446 -8.45 -0.03 -18.30
C ALA A 446 -7.49 -1.24 -18.36
N THR A 447 -6.18 -1.02 -18.55
CA THR A 447 -5.20 -2.08 -18.76
C THR A 447 -4.08 -2.00 -17.73
N GLN A 448 -3.95 -3.03 -16.89
CA GLN A 448 -2.92 -3.18 -15.86
C GLN A 448 -2.22 -4.53 -16.07
N ASN A 449 -1.07 -4.49 -16.74
CA ASN A 449 -0.29 -5.68 -17.11
C ASN A 449 0.62 -6.10 -15.95
N ILE A 450 0.01 -6.65 -14.91
CA ILE A 450 0.68 -7.13 -13.70
C ILE A 450 0.62 -8.65 -13.69
N GLY A 451 1.79 -9.30 -13.67
CA GLY A 451 1.92 -10.77 -13.78
C GLY A 451 2.34 -11.47 -12.49
N GLY A 452 3.21 -10.85 -11.68
CA GLY A 452 3.60 -11.35 -10.37
C GLY A 452 2.65 -10.88 -9.26
N THR A 453 2.86 -11.40 -8.04
CA THR A 453 1.93 -11.24 -6.90
C THR A 453 1.63 -9.78 -6.56
N ILE A 454 0.34 -9.48 -6.41
CA ILE A 454 -0.15 -8.25 -5.80
C ILE A 454 -0.40 -8.53 -4.32
N GLU A 455 0.33 -7.88 -3.42
CA GLU A 455 0.13 -7.99 -1.97
C GLU A 455 -0.51 -6.70 -1.41
N VAL A 456 -1.54 -6.84 -0.56
CA VAL A 456 -2.21 -5.73 0.13
C VAL A 456 -2.08 -5.90 1.65
N ARG A 457 -1.06 -5.27 2.23
CA ARG A 457 -0.74 -5.31 3.67
C ARG A 457 -1.56 -4.32 4.48
N GLU A 458 -1.74 -3.11 3.97
CA GLU A 458 -2.35 -1.99 4.71
C GLU A 458 -3.05 -1.01 3.77
N GLY A 459 -4.00 -0.25 4.33
CA GLY A 459 -4.80 0.73 3.60
C GLY A 459 -5.63 0.07 2.49
N ARG A 460 -5.88 0.81 1.41
CA ARG A 460 -6.74 0.34 0.31
C ARG A 460 -6.01 0.26 -1.02
N LEU A 461 -6.34 -0.77 -1.81
CA LEU A 461 -6.05 -0.88 -3.24
C LEU A 461 -7.37 -0.87 -4.04
N GLN A 462 -7.45 -0.09 -5.12
CA GLN A 462 -8.57 -0.13 -6.07
C GLN A 462 -8.11 -0.15 -7.52
N PHE A 463 -8.81 -0.94 -8.34
CA PHE A 463 -8.79 -0.85 -9.80
C PHE A 463 -10.12 -0.24 -10.27
N ASN A 464 -10.06 0.86 -11.02
CA ASN A 464 -11.24 1.68 -11.27
C ASN A 464 -12.18 1.13 -12.37
N THR A 465 -11.67 0.27 -13.25
CA THR A 465 -12.38 -0.34 -14.39
C THR A 465 -12.55 -1.83 -14.20
N SER A 466 -13.63 -2.42 -14.72
CA SER A 466 -13.82 -3.88 -14.71
C SER A 466 -12.78 -4.57 -15.59
N GLY A 467 -12.27 -5.74 -15.18
CA GLY A 467 -11.31 -6.53 -15.94
C GLY A 467 -9.90 -5.90 -16.07
N ALA A 468 -9.53 -4.99 -15.16
CA ALA A 468 -8.30 -4.20 -15.28
C ALA A 468 -7.01 -5.03 -15.26
N LEU A 469 -7.01 -6.16 -14.53
CA LEU A 469 -5.84 -7.03 -14.33
C LEU A 469 -5.62 -7.97 -15.52
N THR A 470 -5.04 -7.46 -16.60
CA THR A 470 -4.84 -8.22 -17.85
C THR A 470 -3.69 -9.24 -17.78
N GLY A 471 -2.77 -9.09 -16.81
CA GLY A 471 -1.62 -10.00 -16.63
C GLY A 471 -1.90 -11.24 -15.77
N ALA A 472 -3.13 -11.39 -15.24
CA ALA A 472 -3.57 -12.51 -14.40
C ALA A 472 -2.71 -12.75 -13.13
N ALA A 473 -2.17 -11.70 -12.52
CA ALA A 473 -1.47 -11.76 -11.24
C ALA A 473 -2.24 -12.56 -10.15
N PRO A 474 -1.54 -13.30 -9.27
CA PRO A 474 -2.13 -13.81 -8.04
C PRO A 474 -2.25 -12.66 -7.01
N MET A 475 -3.26 -12.75 -6.15
CA MET A 475 -3.59 -11.74 -5.15
C MET A 475 -3.36 -12.28 -3.74
N LEU A 476 -2.67 -11.52 -2.89
CA LEU A 476 -2.48 -11.80 -1.47
C LEU A 476 -3.02 -10.63 -0.63
N ILE A 477 -4.08 -10.85 0.13
CA ILE A 477 -4.54 -9.88 1.15
C ILE A 477 -3.94 -10.30 2.50
N SER A 478 -3.03 -9.48 3.02
CA SER A 478 -2.27 -9.74 4.24
C SER A 478 -2.51 -8.73 5.36
N GLY A 479 -3.48 -7.83 5.18
CA GLY A 479 -4.02 -6.97 6.24
C GLY A 479 -4.85 -5.78 5.78
N GLY A 480 -4.74 -5.36 4.51
CA GLY A 480 -5.46 -4.21 3.97
C GLY A 480 -6.76 -4.59 3.25
N ASP A 481 -7.26 -3.67 2.42
CA ASP A 481 -8.56 -3.75 1.72
C ASP A 481 -8.40 -3.72 0.20
N LEU A 482 -8.88 -4.76 -0.50
CA LEU A 482 -9.06 -4.75 -1.95
C LEU A 482 -10.47 -4.29 -2.31
N ARG A 483 -10.58 -3.09 -2.88
CA ARG A 483 -11.84 -2.43 -3.19
C ARG A 483 -12.24 -2.66 -4.64
N ILE A 484 -13.41 -3.27 -4.87
CA ILE A 484 -13.96 -3.57 -6.20
C ILE A 484 -15.21 -2.71 -6.46
N ASN A 485 -15.16 -1.88 -7.51
CA ASN A 485 -16.27 -0.98 -7.88
C ASN A 485 -17.61 -1.72 -8.10
N GLY A 486 -18.72 -0.99 -7.99
CA GLY A 486 -20.07 -1.57 -8.03
C GLY A 486 -20.38 -2.23 -9.36
N GLY A 487 -20.86 -3.47 -9.35
CA GLY A 487 -21.10 -4.25 -10.57
C GLY A 487 -19.86 -4.49 -11.44
N HIS A 488 -18.65 -4.31 -10.91
CA HIS A 488 -17.40 -4.62 -11.61
C HIS A 488 -16.91 -6.02 -11.24
N THR A 489 -16.35 -6.73 -12.22
CA THR A 489 -15.62 -7.97 -12.02
C THR A 489 -14.13 -7.73 -12.18
N GLN A 490 -13.31 -8.22 -11.25
CA GLN A 490 -11.86 -8.38 -11.45
C GLN A 490 -11.50 -9.86 -11.54
N THR A 491 -10.39 -10.16 -12.23
CA THR A 491 -9.88 -11.52 -12.40
C THR A 491 -8.44 -11.61 -11.91
N VAL A 492 -8.13 -12.62 -11.11
CA VAL A 492 -6.78 -12.93 -10.59
C VAL A 492 -6.50 -14.42 -10.83
N SER A 493 -5.24 -14.86 -10.91
CA SER A 493 -4.98 -16.30 -11.09
C SER A 493 -5.33 -17.13 -9.85
N ALA A 494 -5.08 -16.58 -8.67
CA ALA A 494 -5.44 -17.14 -7.37
C ALA A 494 -5.69 -16.01 -6.36
N LEU A 495 -6.57 -16.26 -5.38
CA LEU A 495 -6.66 -15.44 -4.17
C LEU A 495 -6.08 -16.20 -2.99
N THR A 496 -5.19 -15.54 -2.24
CA THR A 496 -4.86 -15.91 -0.86
C THR A 496 -5.24 -14.76 0.08
N MET A 497 -5.87 -15.07 1.21
CA MET A 497 -6.07 -14.12 2.31
C MET A 497 -5.50 -14.71 3.60
N THR A 498 -4.71 -13.95 4.35
CA THR A 498 -4.36 -14.29 5.74
C THR A 498 -5.17 -13.45 6.74
N ARG A 499 -5.49 -12.20 6.38
CA ARG A 499 -6.31 -11.25 7.14
C ARG A 499 -6.62 -10.02 6.28
N GLY A 500 -7.57 -9.19 6.69
CA GLY A 500 -7.98 -7.98 5.96
C GLY A 500 -9.26 -8.20 5.14
N SER A 501 -9.55 -7.32 4.17
CA SER A 501 -10.85 -7.29 3.50
C SER A 501 -10.80 -7.27 1.97
N ILE A 502 -11.92 -7.69 1.37
CA ILE A 502 -12.26 -7.41 -0.04
C ILE A 502 -13.66 -6.81 -0.06
N SER A 503 -13.81 -5.58 -0.51
CA SER A 503 -15.05 -4.79 -0.34
C SER A 503 -15.70 -4.35 -1.65
N GLY A 504 -16.97 -4.69 -1.81
CA GLY A 504 -17.82 -4.24 -2.91
C GLY A 504 -18.30 -2.80 -2.75
N ALA A 505 -18.91 -2.24 -3.80
CA ALA A 505 -19.73 -1.03 -3.66
C ALA A 505 -21.22 -1.35 -3.48
N ASN A 506 -21.59 -2.58 -3.82
CA ASN A 506 -22.91 -3.18 -3.77
C ASN A 506 -22.73 -4.71 -3.98
N ASP A 507 -23.81 -5.46 -3.78
CA ASP A 507 -23.91 -6.92 -3.92
C ASP A 507 -23.61 -7.47 -5.33
N LEU A 508 -23.18 -6.63 -6.28
CA LEU A 508 -22.86 -6.99 -7.67
C LEU A 508 -21.35 -6.98 -7.97
N SER A 509 -20.52 -6.46 -7.06
CA SER A 509 -19.06 -6.50 -7.19
C SER A 509 -18.55 -7.94 -7.11
N THR A 510 -17.66 -8.35 -8.03
CA THR A 510 -17.23 -9.75 -8.22
C THR A 510 -15.69 -9.88 -8.29
N LEU A 511 -15.15 -10.95 -7.71
CA LEU A 511 -13.76 -11.38 -7.88
C LEU A 511 -13.71 -12.81 -8.41
N ALA A 512 -13.25 -12.98 -9.65
CA ALA A 512 -13.00 -14.27 -10.27
C ALA A 512 -11.56 -14.74 -10.00
N ALA A 513 -11.39 -16.02 -9.64
CA ALA A 513 -10.07 -16.63 -9.45
C ALA A 513 -10.04 -18.10 -9.87
N GLY A 514 -8.86 -18.68 -10.05
CA GLY A 514 -8.70 -20.13 -10.24
C GLY A 514 -8.77 -20.94 -8.94
N ASN A 515 -8.57 -20.30 -7.78
CA ASN A 515 -8.78 -20.86 -6.45
C ASN A 515 -8.88 -19.75 -5.40
N PHE A 516 -9.48 -20.07 -4.24
CA PHE A 516 -9.62 -19.18 -3.09
C PHE A 516 -9.05 -19.83 -1.82
N THR A 517 -7.96 -19.30 -1.28
CA THR A 517 -7.27 -19.85 -0.11
C THR A 517 -7.30 -18.87 1.07
N PHE A 518 -7.88 -19.28 2.20
CA PHE A 518 -7.98 -18.47 3.41
C PHE A 518 -7.08 -19.07 4.50
N ASN A 519 -5.89 -18.50 4.72
CA ASN A 519 -4.89 -18.95 5.68
C ASN A 519 -4.94 -18.08 6.95
N VAL A 520 -6.07 -18.08 7.65
CA VAL A 520 -6.36 -17.12 8.74
C VAL A 520 -5.90 -17.65 10.10
N SER A 521 -4.96 -16.97 10.75
CA SER A 521 -4.37 -17.39 12.03
C SER A 521 -5.32 -17.19 13.22
N ALA A 522 -5.02 -17.80 14.36
CA ALA A 522 -5.78 -17.57 15.59
C ALA A 522 -5.78 -16.08 15.97
N GLY A 523 -6.97 -15.49 16.13
CA GLY A 523 -7.16 -14.05 16.42
C GLY A 523 -7.21 -13.14 15.19
N ASP A 524 -6.90 -13.64 13.99
CA ASP A 524 -7.09 -12.91 12.73
C ASP A 524 -8.49 -13.14 12.15
N ALA A 525 -8.93 -12.21 11.30
CA ALA A 525 -10.15 -12.28 10.51
C ALA A 525 -9.90 -11.86 9.04
N ALA A 526 -10.63 -12.48 8.12
CA ALA A 526 -10.63 -12.16 6.68
C ALA A 526 -12.07 -12.02 6.15
N ASP A 527 -12.45 -10.82 5.72
CA ASP A 527 -13.85 -10.48 5.41
C ASP A 527 -14.04 -10.12 3.93
N VAL A 528 -14.98 -10.78 3.26
CA VAL A 528 -15.21 -10.66 1.82
C VAL A 528 -16.66 -10.27 1.54
N ASP A 529 -16.85 -9.04 1.08
CA ASP A 529 -18.14 -8.45 0.70
C ASP A 529 -18.22 -8.22 -0.82
N VAL A 530 -17.86 -9.27 -1.56
CA VAL A 530 -17.94 -9.39 -3.02
C VAL A 530 -18.32 -10.83 -3.37
N ILE A 531 -18.85 -11.06 -4.57
CA ILE A 531 -19.12 -12.42 -5.08
C ILE A 531 -17.77 -13.05 -5.48
N LEU A 532 -17.41 -14.18 -4.86
CA LEU A 532 -16.31 -15.02 -5.34
C LEU A 532 -16.81 -15.95 -6.45
N ALA A 533 -16.15 -15.94 -7.60
CA ALA A 533 -16.59 -16.62 -8.82
C ALA A 533 -15.48 -17.45 -9.49
N ASP A 534 -15.87 -18.42 -10.33
CA ASP A 534 -14.91 -19.15 -11.15
C ASP A 534 -14.22 -18.22 -12.17
N TRP A 535 -12.91 -18.38 -12.35
CA TRP A 535 -12.23 -17.91 -13.56
C TRP A 535 -12.57 -18.86 -14.73
N SER A 536 -12.72 -18.31 -15.94
CA SER A 536 -13.03 -19.01 -17.21
C SER A 536 -12.21 -20.27 -17.53
N ASN A 537 -11.11 -20.50 -16.82
CA ASN A 537 -10.19 -21.61 -17.05
C ASN A 537 -10.48 -22.85 -16.18
N GLY A 538 -11.45 -22.80 -15.25
CA GLY A 538 -11.92 -23.97 -14.52
C GLY A 538 -12.67 -23.67 -13.22
N SER A 539 -13.37 -24.67 -12.69
CA SER A 539 -14.08 -24.62 -11.41
C SER A 539 -13.12 -24.35 -10.25
N ALA A 540 -13.28 -23.20 -9.60
CA ALA A 540 -12.44 -22.76 -8.50
C ALA A 540 -12.91 -23.37 -7.17
N ALA A 541 -11.99 -24.01 -6.45
CA ALA A 541 -12.23 -24.51 -5.10
C ALA A 541 -11.92 -23.44 -4.04
N LEU A 542 -12.66 -23.46 -2.93
CA LEU A 542 -12.36 -22.65 -1.74
C LEU A 542 -11.79 -23.53 -0.62
N VAL A 543 -10.67 -23.11 -0.03
CA VAL A 543 -10.01 -23.79 1.10
C VAL A 543 -9.81 -22.84 2.26
N LYS A 544 -10.36 -23.17 3.43
CA LYS A 544 -10.15 -22.44 4.70
C LYS A 544 -9.21 -23.21 5.63
N ASN A 545 -8.08 -22.59 5.94
CA ASN A 545 -7.03 -23.05 6.85
C ASN A 545 -6.87 -22.09 8.04
N GLY A 546 -6.08 -22.51 9.04
CA GLY A 546 -5.77 -21.75 10.25
C GLY A 546 -6.97 -21.55 11.20
N ALA A 547 -6.71 -21.24 12.47
CA ALA A 547 -7.76 -21.22 13.49
C ALA A 547 -8.65 -19.96 13.51
N GLY A 548 -8.36 -18.94 12.72
CA GLY A 548 -9.14 -17.69 12.65
C GLY A 548 -10.42 -17.81 11.83
N VAL A 549 -11.07 -16.67 11.60
CA VAL A 549 -12.38 -16.59 10.93
C VAL A 549 -12.24 -16.04 9.50
N ALA A 550 -12.93 -16.67 8.54
CA ALA A 550 -13.19 -16.09 7.24
C ALA A 550 -14.69 -15.86 7.05
N THR A 551 -15.09 -14.65 6.64
CA THR A 551 -16.49 -14.26 6.45
C THR A 551 -16.77 -13.99 4.98
N LEU A 552 -17.77 -14.65 4.40
CA LEU A 552 -18.27 -14.38 3.06
C LEU A 552 -19.66 -13.72 3.16
N GLY A 553 -19.71 -12.40 2.90
CA GLY A 553 -20.87 -11.53 3.02
C GLY A 553 -21.99 -11.86 2.04
N LEU A 554 -21.63 -12.24 0.82
CA LEU A 554 -22.56 -12.57 -0.27
C LEU A 554 -22.66 -14.08 -0.50
N ALA A 555 -23.62 -14.50 -1.33
CA ALA A 555 -23.62 -15.85 -1.90
C ALA A 555 -22.64 -15.89 -3.07
N ASN A 556 -21.81 -16.93 -3.12
CA ASN A 556 -20.71 -17.05 -4.07
C ASN A 556 -21.09 -17.96 -5.23
N SER A 557 -20.42 -17.82 -6.37
CA SER A 557 -20.73 -18.53 -7.62
C SER A 557 -19.56 -19.35 -8.17
N TYR A 558 -18.55 -19.66 -7.34
CA TYR A 558 -17.53 -20.65 -7.68
C TYR A 558 -18.10 -22.08 -7.60
N THR A 559 -17.56 -23.03 -8.36
CA THR A 559 -18.14 -24.39 -8.50
C THR A 559 -17.25 -25.54 -8.04
N GLY A 560 -15.99 -25.29 -7.68
CA GLY A 560 -14.99 -26.33 -7.37
C GLY A 560 -15.08 -26.99 -5.98
N GLY A 561 -16.15 -26.75 -5.21
CA GLY A 561 -16.30 -27.26 -3.85
C GLY A 561 -15.71 -26.35 -2.76
N THR A 562 -15.98 -26.70 -1.51
CA THR A 562 -15.52 -25.97 -0.31
C THR A 562 -14.90 -26.93 0.70
N THR A 563 -13.69 -26.63 1.16
CA THR A 563 -12.98 -27.40 2.18
C THR A 563 -12.63 -26.52 3.39
N VAL A 564 -13.11 -26.88 4.58
CA VAL A 564 -12.76 -26.21 5.84
C VAL A 564 -11.84 -27.13 6.64
N ASN A 565 -10.55 -26.78 6.70
CA ASN A 565 -9.52 -27.53 7.40
C ASN A 565 -9.36 -27.11 8.86
N ALA A 566 -9.56 -25.83 9.18
CA ALA A 566 -9.46 -25.31 10.54
C ALA A 566 -10.20 -23.97 10.70
N GLY A 567 -10.58 -23.67 11.94
CA GLY A 567 -11.26 -22.41 12.29
C GLY A 567 -12.62 -22.26 11.61
N THR A 568 -13.17 -21.05 11.58
CA THR A 568 -14.53 -20.81 11.07
C THR A 568 -14.52 -20.26 9.65
N LEU A 569 -15.34 -20.84 8.78
CA LEU A 569 -15.79 -20.24 7.52
C LEU A 569 -17.27 -19.90 7.65
N SER A 570 -17.59 -18.61 7.81
CA SER A 570 -18.96 -18.11 7.98
C SER A 570 -19.47 -17.52 6.66
N VAL A 571 -20.57 -18.05 6.11
CA VAL A 571 -21.07 -17.70 4.77
C VAL A 571 -22.52 -17.22 4.80
N ARG A 572 -23.02 -16.69 3.68
CA ARG A 572 -24.48 -16.46 3.52
C ARG A 572 -25.23 -17.78 3.32
N LYS A 573 -24.78 -18.59 2.37
CA LYS A 573 -25.18 -19.99 2.14
C LYS A 573 -24.06 -20.79 1.48
N PHE A 574 -24.10 -22.12 1.58
CA PHE A 574 -23.26 -23.01 0.78
C PHE A 574 -24.05 -23.51 -0.44
N SER A 575 -23.58 -23.22 -1.64
CA SER A 575 -24.23 -23.62 -2.91
C SER A 575 -23.23 -23.94 -4.02
N ASN A 576 -22.05 -24.46 -3.65
CA ASN A 576 -20.82 -24.38 -4.46
C ASN A 576 -20.19 -25.76 -4.73
N GLY A 577 -21.00 -26.81 -4.87
CA GLY A 577 -20.57 -28.18 -5.14
C GLY A 577 -20.68 -29.10 -3.93
N THR A 578 -19.54 -29.67 -3.49
CA THR A 578 -19.42 -30.51 -2.28
C THR A 578 -18.80 -29.70 -1.15
N LEU A 579 -19.27 -29.91 0.08
CA LEU A 579 -18.68 -29.35 1.30
C LEU A 579 -17.91 -30.43 2.07
N ALA A 580 -16.64 -30.17 2.37
CA ALA A 580 -15.81 -31.00 3.25
C ALA A 580 -15.41 -30.19 4.49
N VAL A 581 -15.64 -30.75 5.68
CA VAL A 581 -15.29 -30.14 6.97
C VAL A 581 -14.39 -31.09 7.75
N ASN A 582 -13.09 -30.80 7.78
CA ASN A 582 -12.10 -31.65 8.44
C ASN A 582 -12.01 -31.33 9.95
N ALA A 583 -11.22 -32.12 10.67
CA ALA A 583 -11.09 -32.06 12.13
C ALA A 583 -10.63 -30.66 12.61
N GLY A 584 -11.45 -30.01 13.46
CA GLY A 584 -11.19 -28.63 13.92
C GLY A 584 -11.64 -27.52 12.96
N GLY A 585 -12.30 -27.86 11.85
CA GLY A 585 -12.97 -26.92 10.96
C GLY A 585 -14.45 -26.70 11.33
N VAL A 586 -14.91 -25.45 11.22
CA VAL A 586 -16.33 -25.08 11.38
C VAL A 586 -16.81 -24.39 10.11
N ALA A 587 -17.68 -25.05 9.37
CA ALA A 587 -18.49 -24.41 8.33
C ALA A 587 -19.74 -23.82 8.99
N GLN A 588 -20.06 -22.54 8.75
CA GLN A 588 -21.21 -21.87 9.36
C GLN A 588 -22.04 -21.16 8.32
N VAL A 589 -23.35 -21.45 8.31
CA VAL A 589 -24.35 -20.61 7.64
C VAL A 589 -24.80 -19.55 8.64
N ARG A 590 -24.66 -18.26 8.30
CA ARG A 590 -25.05 -17.17 9.21
C ARG A 590 -26.54 -17.21 9.52
N SER A 591 -26.89 -16.91 10.77
CA SER A 591 -28.29 -16.83 11.22
C SER A 591 -29.03 -15.71 10.48
N GLN A 592 -30.24 -16.00 10.01
CA GLN A 592 -31.11 -15.05 9.30
C GLN A 592 -32.16 -14.46 10.26
N ALA A 593 -32.72 -13.30 9.91
CA ALA A 593 -33.74 -12.64 10.72
C ALA A 593 -35.04 -13.46 10.83
N VAL A 594 -35.37 -14.23 9.78
CA VAL A 594 -36.46 -15.21 9.74
C VAL A 594 -35.85 -16.61 9.67
N ALA A 595 -36.43 -17.59 10.37
CA ALA A 595 -35.98 -18.98 10.27
C ALA A 595 -36.33 -19.60 8.91
N ASN A 596 -35.40 -20.37 8.35
CA ASN A 596 -35.49 -21.00 7.02
C ASN A 596 -35.66 -20.02 5.84
N ASP A 597 -35.12 -18.80 5.98
CA ASP A 597 -35.12 -17.81 4.90
C ASP A 597 -34.35 -18.34 3.64
N PRO A 598 -34.94 -18.30 2.43
CA PRO A 598 -34.29 -18.74 1.18
C PRO A 598 -32.92 -18.08 0.88
N ILE A 599 -32.63 -16.91 1.44
CA ILE A 599 -31.34 -16.23 1.30
C ILE A 599 -30.19 -17.05 1.91
N GLY A 600 -30.47 -17.80 2.98
CA GLY A 600 -29.52 -18.68 3.69
C GLY A 600 -29.65 -20.17 3.39
N ALA A 601 -30.72 -20.60 2.72
CA ALA A 601 -30.97 -21.99 2.34
C ALA A 601 -29.82 -22.58 1.50
N SER A 602 -29.10 -23.55 2.07
CA SER A 602 -27.89 -24.13 1.45
C SER A 602 -28.25 -25.38 0.63
N ARG A 603 -27.68 -25.51 -0.58
CA ARG A 603 -27.92 -26.64 -1.48
C ARG A 603 -26.61 -27.22 -1.99
N LEU A 604 -26.33 -28.46 -1.62
CA LEU A 604 -25.07 -29.15 -1.88
C LEU A 604 -25.31 -30.47 -2.60
N ASN A 605 -24.29 -30.98 -3.30
CA ASN A 605 -24.36 -32.33 -3.85
C ASN A 605 -24.24 -33.36 -2.73
N ASN A 606 -23.20 -33.23 -1.92
CA ASN A 606 -22.99 -34.01 -0.71
C ASN A 606 -22.22 -33.17 0.35
N VAL A 607 -22.22 -33.64 1.59
CA VAL A 607 -21.41 -33.12 2.70
C VAL A 607 -20.55 -34.24 3.28
N SER A 608 -19.33 -33.91 3.70
CA SER A 608 -18.43 -34.80 4.44
C SER A 608 -17.89 -34.07 5.66
N ILE A 609 -17.99 -34.67 6.85
CA ILE A 609 -17.58 -34.07 8.12
C ILE A 609 -16.74 -35.09 8.90
N ALA A 610 -15.54 -34.68 9.32
CA ALA A 610 -14.68 -35.49 10.19
C ALA A 610 -15.14 -35.43 11.65
N SER A 611 -14.63 -36.33 12.50
CA SER A 611 -15.10 -36.53 13.89
C SER A 611 -15.06 -35.31 14.82
N THR A 612 -14.32 -34.25 14.49
CA THR A 612 -14.31 -32.96 15.19
C THR A 612 -14.51 -31.76 14.25
N GLY A 613 -15.05 -32.00 13.05
CA GLY A 613 -15.56 -30.94 12.17
C GLY A 613 -17.02 -30.61 12.52
N ARG A 614 -17.48 -29.41 12.17
CA ARG A 614 -18.88 -29.00 12.39
C ARG A 614 -19.45 -28.16 11.24
N LEU A 615 -20.69 -28.46 10.85
CA LEU A 615 -21.55 -27.60 10.04
C LEU A 615 -22.61 -26.99 10.96
N ASP A 616 -22.49 -25.68 11.24
CA ASP A 616 -23.48 -24.90 11.97
C ASP A 616 -24.50 -24.30 11.00
N LEU A 617 -25.73 -24.82 11.00
CA LEU A 617 -26.81 -24.29 10.16
C LEU A 617 -27.49 -23.06 10.78
N ASN A 618 -27.28 -22.75 12.06
CA ASN A 618 -28.11 -21.80 12.81
C ASN A 618 -29.62 -22.08 12.55
N ASN A 619 -30.37 -21.12 12.02
CA ASN A 619 -31.78 -21.25 11.64
C ASN A 619 -31.99 -21.37 10.12
N ASN A 620 -31.09 -22.04 9.40
CA ASN A 620 -31.16 -22.21 7.95
C ASN A 620 -31.49 -23.66 7.56
N SER A 621 -32.07 -23.83 6.37
CA SER A 621 -32.31 -25.13 5.75
C SER A 621 -31.09 -25.63 4.96
N LEU A 622 -30.98 -26.95 4.82
CA LEU A 622 -29.98 -27.62 3.99
C LEU A 622 -30.67 -28.65 3.07
N ILE A 623 -30.29 -28.66 1.80
CA ILE A 623 -30.72 -29.60 0.77
C ILE A 623 -29.48 -30.35 0.26
N LEU A 624 -29.54 -31.68 0.22
CA LEU A 624 -28.46 -32.55 -0.25
C LEU A 624 -28.93 -33.42 -1.42
N ASN A 625 -28.43 -33.14 -2.63
CA ASN A 625 -28.91 -33.78 -3.87
C ASN A 625 -28.60 -35.29 -3.94
N THR A 626 -27.51 -35.77 -3.32
CA THR A 626 -27.05 -37.18 -3.45
C THR A 626 -26.50 -37.75 -2.14
N ALA A 627 -26.96 -37.29 -0.98
CA ALA A 627 -26.55 -37.82 0.33
C ALA A 627 -27.42 -39.01 0.75
N SER A 628 -26.87 -39.89 1.60
CA SER A 628 -27.66 -40.96 2.25
C SER A 628 -28.32 -40.41 3.52
N LEU A 629 -29.64 -40.58 3.65
CA LEU A 629 -30.41 -40.13 4.83
C LEU A 629 -29.74 -40.57 6.13
N SER A 630 -29.41 -41.85 6.28
CA SER A 630 -28.79 -42.41 7.50
C SER A 630 -27.44 -41.77 7.85
N THR A 631 -26.67 -41.32 6.85
CA THR A 631 -25.41 -40.60 7.09
C THR A 631 -25.68 -39.17 7.59
N VAL A 632 -26.69 -38.49 7.04
CA VAL A 632 -27.07 -37.14 7.47
C VAL A 632 -27.71 -37.17 8.86
N THR A 633 -28.61 -38.13 9.14
CA THR A 633 -29.17 -38.37 10.49
C THR A 633 -28.06 -38.65 11.50
N GLY A 634 -27.08 -39.50 11.18
CA GLY A 634 -25.94 -39.76 12.06
C GLY A 634 -25.10 -38.51 12.35
N LEU A 635 -24.88 -37.64 11.36
CA LEU A 635 -24.18 -36.37 11.56
C LEU A 635 -25.00 -35.34 12.35
N ILE A 636 -26.33 -35.34 12.21
CA ILE A 636 -27.23 -34.48 13.00
C ILE A 636 -27.27 -34.95 14.45
N LYS A 637 -27.32 -36.27 14.69
CA LYS A 637 -27.24 -36.86 16.03
C LYS A 637 -25.97 -36.43 16.76
N THR A 638 -24.79 -36.57 16.16
CA THR A 638 -23.55 -36.12 16.83
C THR A 638 -23.51 -34.60 17.01
N GLY A 639 -24.24 -33.83 16.19
CA GLY A 639 -24.39 -32.38 16.33
C GLY A 639 -25.27 -31.99 17.51
N LEU A 640 -26.30 -32.79 17.81
CA LEU A 640 -27.14 -32.69 19.00
C LEU A 640 -26.38 -33.13 20.27
N GLU A 641 -25.74 -34.30 20.23
CA GLU A 641 -25.08 -34.98 21.35
C GLU A 641 -23.67 -34.46 21.65
N ASN A 642 -23.58 -33.35 22.38
CA ASN A 642 -22.30 -32.81 22.86
C ASN A 642 -21.89 -33.46 24.20
N GLY A 643 -21.16 -34.58 24.10
CA GLY A 643 -20.59 -35.26 25.27
C GLY A 643 -21.63 -35.76 26.27
N GLY A 644 -22.77 -36.25 25.76
CA GLY A 644 -23.93 -36.70 26.54
C GLY A 644 -25.03 -35.65 26.73
N ASN A 645 -24.80 -34.39 26.39
CA ASN A 645 -25.80 -33.31 26.51
C ASN A 645 -26.46 -33.00 25.16
N PHE A 646 -27.76 -32.75 25.17
CA PHE A 646 -28.54 -32.31 24.00
C PHE A 646 -28.45 -30.79 23.79
N ASP A 647 -27.24 -30.27 23.55
CA ASP A 647 -26.99 -28.81 23.50
C ASP A 647 -26.83 -28.22 22.08
N TRP A 648 -26.90 -29.06 21.03
CA TRP A 648 -26.68 -28.69 19.62
C TRP A 648 -25.27 -28.16 19.27
N GLY A 649 -24.32 -28.18 20.21
CA GLY A 649 -22.94 -27.73 20.08
C GLY A 649 -21.95 -28.79 19.56
N GLY A 650 -22.39 -30.04 19.37
CA GLY A 650 -21.55 -31.18 19.02
C GLY A 650 -20.97 -31.15 17.59
N PRO A 651 -20.03 -32.07 17.28
CA PRO A 651 -19.45 -32.24 15.94
C PRO A 651 -20.45 -32.87 14.97
N GLY A 652 -20.30 -32.65 13.66
CA GLY A 652 -21.32 -33.04 12.67
C GLY A 652 -22.19 -31.86 12.24
N ILE A 653 -23.50 -32.02 12.13
CA ILE A 653 -24.45 -30.99 11.68
C ILE A 653 -25.24 -30.48 12.89
N GLY A 654 -24.98 -29.26 13.33
CA GLY A 654 -25.56 -28.67 14.53
C GLY A 654 -26.20 -27.30 14.30
N SER A 655 -26.80 -26.75 15.35
CA SER A 655 -27.43 -25.42 15.32
C SER A 655 -27.13 -24.63 16.58
N ASN A 656 -26.25 -23.63 16.45
CA ASN A 656 -26.04 -22.64 17.50
C ASN A 656 -27.31 -21.84 17.84
N LYS A 657 -28.29 -21.80 16.93
CA LYS A 657 -29.57 -21.12 17.16
C LYS A 657 -30.53 -21.96 18.00
N ALA A 658 -30.59 -23.28 17.76
CA ALA A 658 -31.34 -24.22 18.59
C ALA A 658 -30.76 -24.24 20.02
N ALA A 659 -29.43 -24.33 20.15
CA ALA A 659 -28.71 -24.20 21.42
C ALA A 659 -29.13 -22.95 22.21
N GLN A 660 -29.06 -21.78 21.56
CA GLN A 660 -29.45 -20.50 22.16
C GLN A 660 -30.92 -20.47 22.57
N GLN A 661 -31.85 -20.89 21.70
CA GLN A 661 -33.28 -20.80 21.97
C GLN A 661 -33.75 -21.80 23.04
N ASN A 662 -33.25 -23.03 23.03
CA ASN A 662 -33.55 -24.02 24.07
C ASN A 662 -33.01 -23.59 25.43
N THR A 663 -31.79 -23.04 25.47
CA THR A 663 -31.20 -22.46 26.70
C THR A 663 -32.01 -21.26 27.20
N THR A 664 -32.54 -20.43 26.30
CA THR A 664 -33.38 -19.26 26.65
C THR A 664 -34.76 -19.69 27.18
N ALA A 665 -35.32 -20.79 26.67
CA ALA A 665 -36.57 -21.38 27.14
C ALA A 665 -36.41 -22.21 28.43
N GLY A 666 -35.19 -22.68 28.74
CA GLY A 666 -34.93 -23.65 29.80
C GLY A 666 -35.41 -25.07 29.47
N SER A 667 -35.64 -25.37 28.19
CA SER A 667 -36.30 -26.59 27.72
C SER A 667 -36.01 -26.87 26.24
N PHE A 668 -36.09 -28.13 25.81
CA PHE A 668 -35.89 -28.49 24.41
C PHE A 668 -37.15 -28.23 23.58
N LEU A 669 -37.07 -27.23 22.70
CA LEU A 669 -38.16 -26.81 21.81
C LEU A 669 -37.77 -26.90 20.34
N TYR A 670 -36.52 -26.56 20.01
CA TYR A 670 -36.02 -26.41 18.64
C TYR A 670 -34.89 -27.38 18.31
N GLY A 671 -34.83 -27.81 17.05
CA GLY A 671 -33.84 -28.74 16.52
C GLY A 671 -33.68 -28.69 15.00
N LEU A 672 -33.05 -29.72 14.42
CA LEU A 672 -32.76 -29.86 13.00
C LEU A 672 -33.44 -31.12 12.41
N GLY A 673 -34.74 -31.03 12.14
CA GLY A 673 -35.50 -32.14 11.54
C GLY A 673 -34.97 -32.54 10.17
N VAL A 674 -34.97 -33.85 9.86
CA VAL A 674 -34.32 -34.41 8.66
C VAL A 674 -35.13 -35.55 8.03
N ILE A 675 -35.40 -35.44 6.73
CA ILE A 675 -36.17 -36.44 5.96
C ILE A 675 -35.53 -36.69 4.59
N LEU A 676 -35.79 -37.85 3.98
CA LEU A 676 -35.65 -38.01 2.53
C LEU A 676 -36.86 -37.37 1.82
N ASN A 677 -36.71 -36.82 0.63
CA ASN A 677 -37.81 -36.30 -0.17
C ASN A 677 -38.55 -37.41 -0.94
N ASP A 678 -39.12 -38.38 -0.22
CA ASP A 678 -39.84 -39.53 -0.76
C ASP A 678 -40.97 -40.00 0.19
N LEU A 679 -42.21 -39.99 -0.30
CA LEU A 679 -43.40 -40.46 0.44
C LEU A 679 -43.38 -41.96 0.72
N ALA A 680 -42.50 -42.75 0.08
CA ALA A 680 -42.36 -44.18 0.39
C ALA A 680 -41.95 -44.44 1.85
N GLN A 681 -41.30 -43.48 2.54
CA GLN A 681 -41.02 -43.54 3.98
C GLN A 681 -42.28 -43.74 4.84
N VAL A 682 -43.42 -43.21 4.37
CA VAL A 682 -44.73 -43.22 5.08
C VAL A 682 -45.79 -43.99 4.28
N GLY A 683 -45.36 -44.93 3.43
CA GLY A 683 -46.24 -45.81 2.64
C GLY A 683 -46.93 -45.17 1.42
N GLY A 684 -46.55 -43.94 1.06
CA GLY A 684 -47.03 -43.25 -0.14
C GLY A 684 -46.17 -43.48 -1.38
N SER A 685 -46.24 -42.57 -2.36
CA SER A 685 -45.42 -42.61 -3.56
C SER A 685 -45.24 -41.20 -4.17
N GLY A 686 -44.03 -40.88 -4.60
CA GLY A 686 -43.64 -39.55 -5.11
C GLY A 686 -42.93 -38.69 -4.07
N PRO A 687 -42.43 -37.50 -4.44
CA PRO A 687 -41.76 -36.61 -3.49
C PRO A 687 -42.75 -36.04 -2.47
N ILE A 688 -42.27 -35.78 -1.26
CA ILE A 688 -43.04 -35.08 -0.20
C ILE A 688 -43.15 -33.60 -0.58
N TYR A 689 -42.03 -33.02 -1.02
CA TYR A 689 -41.88 -31.62 -1.39
C TYR A 689 -41.47 -31.46 -2.85
N THR A 690 -42.21 -30.65 -3.59
CA THR A 690 -41.80 -30.14 -4.92
C THR A 690 -40.99 -28.85 -4.83
N THR A 691 -41.11 -28.12 -3.71
CA THR A 691 -40.31 -26.95 -3.35
C THR A 691 -39.98 -26.96 -1.87
N PHE A 692 -38.79 -26.51 -1.48
CA PHE A 692 -38.34 -26.46 -0.09
C PHE A 692 -37.37 -25.29 0.10
N ALA A 693 -37.58 -24.47 1.13
CA ALA A 693 -36.78 -23.27 1.41
C ALA A 693 -36.54 -22.34 0.20
N GLY A 694 -37.52 -22.26 -0.71
CA GLY A 694 -37.48 -21.45 -1.95
C GLY A 694 -36.78 -22.10 -3.15
N GLU A 695 -36.18 -23.28 -3.00
CA GLU A 695 -35.54 -24.04 -4.08
C GLU A 695 -36.51 -25.10 -4.65
N THR A 696 -36.45 -25.37 -5.96
CA THR A 696 -37.22 -26.45 -6.61
C THR A 696 -36.51 -27.80 -6.45
N LEU A 697 -37.28 -28.82 -6.11
CA LEU A 697 -36.82 -30.18 -5.88
C LEU A 697 -37.18 -31.12 -7.05
N ALA A 698 -36.39 -32.18 -7.20
CA ALA A 698 -36.56 -33.26 -8.19
C ALA A 698 -37.04 -34.57 -7.55
N GLY A 699 -36.97 -34.70 -6.21
CA GLY A 699 -37.27 -35.93 -5.47
C GLY A 699 -36.01 -36.64 -5.01
N ASN A 700 -36.12 -37.38 -3.91
CA ASN A 700 -35.04 -38.13 -3.26
C ASN A 700 -33.84 -37.30 -2.75
N GLU A 701 -33.94 -35.97 -2.67
CA GLU A 701 -32.98 -35.17 -1.89
C GLU A 701 -33.13 -35.45 -0.39
N VAL A 702 -32.04 -35.34 0.38
CA VAL A 702 -32.16 -35.25 1.85
C VAL A 702 -32.38 -33.79 2.23
N LEU A 703 -33.43 -33.54 3.00
CA LEU A 703 -33.89 -32.22 3.43
C LEU A 703 -33.66 -32.07 4.94
N VAL A 704 -33.07 -30.96 5.37
CA VAL A 704 -32.86 -30.61 6.78
C VAL A 704 -33.43 -29.22 7.04
N LYS A 705 -34.21 -29.06 8.11
CA LYS A 705 -34.89 -27.81 8.47
C LYS A 705 -34.62 -27.44 9.92
N PHE A 706 -34.38 -26.15 10.20
CA PHE A 706 -34.49 -25.64 11.57
C PHE A 706 -35.96 -25.57 11.97
N THR A 707 -36.37 -26.34 12.97
CA THR A 707 -37.79 -26.45 13.32
C THR A 707 -37.99 -26.90 14.77
N TYR A 708 -39.23 -27.20 15.17
CA TYR A 708 -39.56 -27.74 16.48
C TYR A 708 -39.22 -29.24 16.59
N PHE A 709 -38.82 -29.70 17.77
CA PHE A 709 -38.89 -31.14 18.06
C PHE A 709 -40.36 -31.57 18.01
N GLY A 710 -40.72 -32.44 17.07
CA GLY A 710 -42.12 -32.79 16.81
C GLY A 710 -42.65 -32.46 15.42
N ASP A 711 -42.01 -31.57 14.65
CA ASP A 711 -42.38 -31.24 13.26
C ASP A 711 -41.89 -32.36 12.32
N ALA A 712 -42.58 -33.49 12.28
CA ALA A 712 -42.15 -34.73 11.63
C ALA A 712 -42.11 -34.62 10.11
N ASP A 713 -43.10 -33.94 9.51
CA ASP A 713 -43.18 -33.75 8.06
C ASP A 713 -42.36 -32.55 7.54
N LEU A 714 -41.74 -31.78 8.44
CA LEU A 714 -41.04 -30.52 8.17
C LEU A 714 -41.93 -29.37 7.64
N SER A 715 -43.23 -29.33 7.96
CA SER A 715 -44.14 -28.21 7.68
C SER A 715 -43.72 -26.92 8.38
N GLY A 716 -43.17 -27.02 9.60
CA GLY A 716 -42.75 -25.90 10.47
C GLY A 716 -43.74 -25.58 11.59
N SER A 717 -44.75 -26.42 11.79
CA SER A 717 -45.67 -26.39 12.93
C SER A 717 -45.63 -27.75 13.64
N ILE A 718 -46.50 -27.98 14.63
CA ILE A 718 -46.81 -29.33 15.11
C ILE A 718 -48.35 -29.43 15.12
N ASP A 719 -48.91 -30.35 14.35
CA ASP A 719 -50.35 -30.61 14.32
C ASP A 719 -50.72 -32.10 14.36
N ALA A 720 -51.98 -32.43 14.08
CA ALA A 720 -52.49 -33.80 14.13
C ALA A 720 -51.81 -34.74 13.12
N THR A 721 -51.16 -34.19 12.08
CA THR A 721 -50.35 -34.92 11.11
C THR A 721 -49.13 -35.53 11.78
N ASP A 722 -48.40 -34.76 12.58
CA ASP A 722 -47.21 -35.21 13.30
C ASP A 722 -47.52 -36.28 14.34
N TYR A 723 -48.59 -36.08 15.12
CA TYR A 723 -49.07 -37.11 16.06
C TYR A 723 -49.50 -38.39 15.33
N SER A 724 -50.12 -38.28 14.15
CA SER A 724 -50.46 -39.44 13.32
C SER A 724 -49.22 -40.18 12.79
N LEU A 725 -48.11 -39.46 12.58
CA LEU A 725 -46.84 -40.02 12.12
C LEU A 725 -46.09 -40.75 13.25
N ILE A 726 -45.95 -40.15 14.44
CA ILE A 726 -45.31 -40.84 15.59
C ILE A 726 -46.14 -42.03 16.08
N ASP A 727 -47.47 -41.94 16.14
CA ASP A 727 -48.33 -43.07 16.48
C ASP A 727 -48.22 -44.22 15.46
N ASN A 728 -48.11 -43.90 14.17
CA ASN A 728 -47.88 -44.91 13.15
C ASN A 728 -46.49 -45.54 13.27
N GLY A 729 -45.45 -44.73 13.48
CA GLY A 729 -44.08 -45.18 13.65
C GLY A 729 -43.93 -46.11 14.85
N TYR A 730 -44.47 -45.71 15.99
CA TYR A 730 -44.46 -46.50 17.23
C TYR A 730 -45.15 -47.86 17.06
N VAL A 731 -46.38 -47.87 16.50
CA VAL A 731 -47.17 -49.10 16.30
C VAL A 731 -46.50 -50.08 15.32
N ASN A 732 -45.71 -49.58 14.36
CA ASN A 732 -45.02 -50.40 13.35
C ASN A 732 -43.52 -50.62 13.62
N SER A 733 -43.00 -50.21 14.78
CA SER A 733 -41.56 -50.26 15.12
C SER A 733 -40.64 -49.59 14.07
N LEU A 734 -41.06 -48.43 13.55
CA LEU A 734 -40.25 -47.63 12.62
C LEU A 734 -39.23 -46.75 13.37
N SER A 735 -38.41 -46.02 12.63
CA SER A 735 -37.42 -45.06 13.14
C SER A 735 -37.14 -43.95 12.12
N GLY A 736 -36.32 -42.97 12.49
CA GLY A 736 -36.11 -41.72 11.76
C GLY A 736 -37.21 -40.67 11.99
N TRP A 737 -36.82 -39.40 11.90
CA TRP A 737 -37.60 -38.20 12.26
C TRP A 737 -39.03 -38.16 11.70
N ILE A 738 -39.22 -38.54 10.43
CA ILE A 738 -40.55 -38.55 9.78
C ILE A 738 -41.53 -39.55 10.41
N ASN A 739 -41.02 -40.53 11.15
CA ASN A 739 -41.80 -41.52 11.90
C ASN A 739 -41.85 -41.21 13.40
N GLY A 740 -41.29 -40.07 13.85
CA GLY A 740 -41.33 -39.62 15.24
C GLY A 740 -40.12 -40.00 16.12
N ASP A 741 -39.01 -40.48 15.56
CA ASP A 741 -37.71 -40.64 16.24
C ASP A 741 -37.00 -39.27 16.23
N PHE A 742 -37.31 -38.45 17.24
CA PHE A 742 -36.95 -37.04 17.36
C PHE A 742 -35.66 -36.82 18.16
N ASP A 743 -35.26 -37.77 18.99
CA ASP A 743 -33.97 -37.78 19.69
C ASP A 743 -32.83 -38.46 18.89
N TYR A 744 -33.18 -39.09 17.76
CA TYR A 744 -32.32 -39.91 16.91
C TYR A 744 -31.77 -41.17 17.61
N SER A 745 -32.41 -41.68 18.67
CA SER A 745 -32.07 -42.95 19.33
C SER A 745 -32.05 -44.12 18.35
N GLY A 746 -32.85 -44.06 17.27
CA GLY A 746 -33.09 -45.17 16.35
C GLY A 746 -34.27 -46.05 16.79
N SER A 747 -35.13 -45.52 17.65
CA SER A 747 -36.38 -46.11 18.13
C SER A 747 -37.36 -44.98 18.44
N ILE A 748 -38.60 -45.31 18.81
CA ILE A 748 -39.61 -44.32 19.21
C ILE A 748 -40.04 -44.69 20.62
N ASP A 749 -39.74 -43.86 21.61
CA ASP A 749 -40.06 -44.13 23.01
C ASP A 749 -40.66 -42.94 23.78
N ALA A 750 -40.73 -43.08 25.10
CA ALA A 750 -41.24 -42.08 26.02
C ALA A 750 -40.56 -40.70 25.91
N THR A 751 -39.33 -40.67 25.40
CA THR A 751 -38.50 -39.48 25.15
C THR A 751 -39.02 -38.68 23.96
N ASP A 752 -39.36 -39.35 22.86
CA ASP A 752 -39.88 -38.71 21.66
C ASP A 752 -41.26 -38.11 21.88
N TYR A 753 -42.16 -38.88 22.52
CA TYR A 753 -43.47 -38.38 22.93
C TYR A 753 -43.34 -37.19 23.90
N ALA A 754 -42.37 -37.21 24.82
CA ALA A 754 -42.08 -36.08 25.70
C ALA A 754 -41.53 -34.84 24.95
N LEU A 755 -40.78 -35.02 23.85
CA LEU A 755 -40.25 -33.96 23.02
C LEU A 755 -41.36 -33.25 22.21
N ILE A 756 -42.19 -34.00 21.48
CA ILE A 756 -43.32 -33.44 20.70
C ILE A 756 -44.37 -32.80 21.61
N ASP A 757 -44.74 -33.46 22.72
CA ASP A 757 -45.70 -32.92 23.69
C ASP A 757 -45.21 -31.56 24.24
N ASN A 758 -43.94 -31.48 24.63
CA ASN A 758 -43.37 -30.26 25.20
C ASN A 758 -43.30 -29.11 24.18
N ALA A 759 -42.86 -29.39 22.95
CA ALA A 759 -42.80 -28.38 21.91
C ALA A 759 -44.21 -27.90 21.51
N TYR A 760 -45.18 -28.80 21.41
CA TYR A 760 -46.58 -28.48 21.12
C TYR A 760 -47.20 -27.54 22.16
N VAL A 761 -46.94 -27.78 23.47
CA VAL A 761 -47.38 -26.88 24.56
C VAL A 761 -46.90 -25.45 24.34
N ASN A 762 -45.62 -25.29 24.01
CA ASN A 762 -44.98 -23.99 23.86
C ASN A 762 -45.26 -23.34 22.49
N GLN A 763 -45.78 -24.09 21.52
CA GLN A 763 -46.24 -23.58 20.23
C GLN A 763 -47.70 -23.11 20.26
N SER A 764 -48.59 -23.84 20.93
CA SER A 764 -50.06 -23.69 20.78
C SER A 764 -50.85 -23.47 22.07
N GLY A 765 -50.30 -23.77 23.25
CA GLY A 765 -50.98 -23.68 24.54
C GLY A 765 -51.02 -25.02 25.30
N PRO A 766 -51.50 -25.03 26.56
CA PRO A 766 -51.39 -26.20 27.44
C PRO A 766 -52.13 -27.44 26.90
N LEU A 767 -51.44 -28.58 26.95
CA LEU A 767 -51.98 -29.90 26.61
C LEU A 767 -53.22 -30.25 27.41
N ALA A 768 -54.11 -31.04 26.81
CA ALA A 768 -55.23 -31.66 27.52
C ALA A 768 -54.71 -32.68 28.55
N GLU A 769 -55.22 -32.61 29.79
CA GLU A 769 -54.87 -33.53 30.88
C GLU A 769 -55.11 -35.01 30.50
N ALA A 770 -56.09 -35.27 29.63
CA ALA A 770 -56.36 -36.59 29.07
C ALA A 770 -55.22 -37.14 28.20
N MET A 771 -54.51 -36.30 27.44
CA MET A 771 -53.43 -36.72 26.54
C MET A 771 -52.19 -37.15 27.33
N ILE A 772 -51.81 -36.33 28.32
CA ILE A 772 -50.78 -36.66 29.32
C ILE A 772 -51.15 -37.97 30.04
N ALA A 773 -52.44 -38.20 30.34
CA ALA A 773 -52.91 -39.43 30.95
C ALA A 773 -52.86 -40.66 30.01
N GLU A 774 -53.10 -40.53 28.69
CA GLU A 774 -52.91 -41.64 27.73
C GLU A 774 -51.42 -41.98 27.54
N HIS A 775 -50.54 -41.00 27.33
CA HIS A 775 -49.09 -41.25 27.22
C HIS A 775 -48.52 -41.84 28.53
N THR A 776 -49.03 -41.42 29.69
CA THR A 776 -48.71 -42.03 31.01
C THR A 776 -49.26 -43.46 31.17
N LYS A 777 -50.31 -43.87 30.45
CA LYS A 777 -50.74 -45.30 30.41
C LYS A 777 -49.86 -46.12 29.48
N LEU A 778 -49.42 -45.54 28.36
CA LEU A 778 -48.61 -46.21 27.34
C LEU A 778 -47.18 -46.49 27.84
N PHE A 779 -46.55 -45.49 28.47
CA PHE A 779 -45.14 -45.54 28.91
C PHE A 779 -44.97 -45.55 30.44
N GLY A 780 -46.04 -45.48 31.22
CA GLY A 780 -45.97 -45.48 32.67
C GLY A 780 -45.20 -44.27 33.24
N GLY A 781 -44.34 -44.54 34.22
CA GLY A 781 -43.55 -43.51 34.90
C GLY A 781 -42.38 -42.95 34.08
N GLU A 782 -42.00 -43.60 32.98
CA GLU A 782 -40.84 -43.24 32.17
C GLU A 782 -41.14 -41.96 31.35
N TYR A 783 -42.31 -41.86 30.74
CA TYR A 783 -42.80 -40.63 30.10
C TYR A 783 -42.90 -39.45 31.09
N VAL A 784 -43.35 -39.69 32.33
CA VAL A 784 -43.41 -38.64 33.36
C VAL A 784 -42.01 -38.18 33.81
N ALA A 785 -41.00 -39.03 33.67
CA ALA A 785 -39.60 -38.65 33.87
C ALA A 785 -39.03 -37.89 32.66
N ALA A 786 -39.26 -38.40 31.44
CA ALA A 786 -38.82 -37.80 30.18
C ALA A 786 -39.42 -36.40 29.96
N LEU A 787 -40.73 -36.21 30.19
CA LEU A 787 -41.38 -34.90 30.06
C LEU A 787 -40.78 -33.88 31.03
N ARG A 788 -40.44 -34.28 32.26
CA ARG A 788 -39.75 -33.40 33.24
C ARG A 788 -38.30 -33.11 32.86
N ALA A 789 -37.60 -34.09 32.31
CA ALA A 789 -36.25 -33.94 31.77
C ALA A 789 -36.23 -32.90 30.64
N VAL A 790 -37.12 -33.07 29.65
CA VAL A 790 -37.30 -32.15 28.52
C VAL A 790 -37.74 -30.74 28.98
N GLN A 791 -38.66 -30.65 29.95
CA GLN A 791 -39.12 -29.38 30.54
C GLN A 791 -38.09 -28.68 31.45
N SER A 792 -36.97 -29.34 31.79
CA SER A 792 -35.89 -28.77 32.60
C SER A 792 -34.58 -28.58 31.83
N GLY A 793 -34.56 -28.90 30.52
CA GLY A 793 -33.38 -28.77 29.67
C GLY A 793 -32.27 -29.77 29.99
N VAL A 794 -32.60 -30.92 30.61
CA VAL A 794 -31.64 -31.95 31.00
C VAL A 794 -32.23 -33.34 30.75
N ILE A 795 -31.73 -34.05 29.73
CA ILE A 795 -32.04 -35.47 29.49
C ILE A 795 -31.03 -36.35 30.25
N PRO A 796 -31.46 -37.20 31.21
CA PRO A 796 -30.58 -38.18 31.85
C PRO A 796 -30.25 -39.32 30.87
N GLU A 797 -28.98 -39.74 30.82
CA GLU A 797 -28.56 -40.87 29.97
C GLU A 797 -29.38 -42.15 30.27
N PRO A 798 -29.79 -42.93 29.24
CA PRO A 798 -30.58 -44.16 29.42
C PRO A 798 -29.99 -45.20 30.39
N ALA A 799 -28.66 -45.22 30.56
CA ALA A 799 -27.96 -46.09 31.51
C ALA A 799 -28.27 -45.77 32.99
N SER A 800 -28.71 -44.55 33.30
CA SER A 800 -28.90 -44.09 34.69
C SER A 800 -30.18 -44.63 35.36
N LEU A 801 -31.26 -44.83 34.60
CA LEU A 801 -32.57 -45.26 35.11
C LEU A 801 -32.53 -46.68 35.70
N TRP A 802 -31.75 -47.58 35.10
CA TRP A 802 -31.60 -48.97 35.56
C TRP A 802 -31.03 -49.12 36.97
N LEU A 803 -30.22 -48.15 37.45
CA LEU A 803 -29.69 -48.19 38.82
C LEU A 803 -30.73 -47.87 39.89
N LEU A 804 -31.70 -47.00 39.58
CA LEU A 804 -32.75 -46.59 40.54
C LEU A 804 -33.76 -47.71 40.79
N ALA A 805 -34.09 -48.50 39.77
CA ALA A 805 -34.98 -49.66 39.91
C ALA A 805 -34.45 -50.72 40.90
N LEU A 806 -33.13 -50.96 40.92
CA LEU A 806 -32.50 -51.99 41.75
C LEU A 806 -32.53 -51.67 43.26
N VAL A 807 -32.47 -50.39 43.64
CA VAL A 807 -32.45 -49.99 45.06
C VAL A 807 -33.77 -50.33 45.76
N GLY A 808 -34.90 -50.10 45.07
CA GLY A 808 -36.25 -50.27 45.63
C GLY A 808 -36.60 -51.71 46.04
N TRP A 809 -35.96 -52.73 45.46
CA TRP A 809 -36.33 -54.13 45.71
C TRP A 809 -35.65 -54.75 46.94
N SER A 810 -34.61 -54.11 47.48
CA SER A 810 -33.86 -54.61 48.64
C SER A 810 -34.61 -54.48 49.99
N ALA A 811 -35.66 -53.66 50.05
CA ALA A 811 -36.28 -53.19 51.30
C ALA A 811 -37.43 -54.04 51.87
N LYS A 812 -37.51 -55.35 51.58
CA LYS A 812 -38.51 -56.26 52.19
C LYS A 812 -37.90 -57.55 52.76
N ARG A 813 -37.52 -57.52 54.05
CA ARG A 813 -37.39 -58.71 54.90
C ARG A 813 -38.42 -58.68 56.03
N PRO A 814 -39.19 -59.76 56.29
CA PRO A 814 -40.24 -59.77 57.30
C PRO A 814 -39.66 -59.85 58.73
N ARG A 815 -40.28 -59.13 59.67
CA ARG A 815 -39.99 -59.24 61.11
C ARG A 815 -40.50 -60.58 61.64
N ARG A 816 -39.62 -61.41 62.21
CA ARG A 816 -40.05 -62.53 63.09
C ARG A 816 -40.35 -61.98 64.48
N CYS A 817 -41.57 -62.19 64.97
CA CYS A 817 -41.87 -62.05 66.39
C CYS A 817 -41.27 -63.23 67.17
N ARG A 818 -41.10 -63.06 68.48
CA ARG A 818 -40.58 -64.10 69.38
C ARG A 818 -41.46 -64.21 70.62
N SER A 819 -42.09 -65.37 70.75
CA SER A 819 -42.53 -66.00 72.00
C SER A 819 -42.22 -67.47 71.83
#